data_AF-A0AAN8KQR9-F1
#
_entry.id   AF-A0AAN8KQR9-F1
#
_cell.length_a   1.000
_cell.length_b   1.000
_cell.length_c   1.000
_cell.angle_alpha   90.00
_cell.angle_beta   90.00
_cell.angle_gamma   90.00
#
_symmetry.space_group_name_H-M   'P 1'
#
loop_
_entity.id
_entity.type
_entity.pdbx_description
1 polymer ?
#
loop_
_entity_poly.entity_id
_entity_poly.type
_entity_poly.pdbx_seq_one_letter_code
_entity_poly.pdbx_strand_id
1 'polypeptide(L)'
;GRAPWDLLPNPFGCDPGSVALCPDKCNACTWDGECCHGQCLGSCDEADSDTSCAACLHYYHEGRCVPDCPPDTYRFEGWRCVTLDFCSRVHLPDYDRFVIHRRECMSECPSGFTRNKSKRMFCSACDGLCDKICEEKVIDSVDTAQSLKGCTVIKGNLHINIRRGQNMGYELESFMGLIQTVTGYVRIRHSQTLGSLSFLKSLRFINGEDLVEDMYAFHAVDNQHLQFLWDWTQHNLTIRAGKLFFRSNPKLCMSEIRKMWQRTGITEKFEEDDFRNNGDRASCESKILRFKSNRTTSNRIKVTWQRYRPPDYRDLISFILYYKEAAYQNITEFDGQDGCGSNSWNMVDVDLPQEKNSDPGVLLSPLKPWTQYAIYVKAITLVVEDRHVPGAKSEVVYIRTSPSEPSMPLDVKAYSNSSTNLVVRWSPPISPNGNHTYYLVRWQQQAEDRELYQHNYCSKELKIPIRIAATGVSDMEEDLKPTKPDVGGGDKGPCCPCPKSLGDLEAEAADASYRKVFENFLHNSIFTPRPPDRRRRDVFGVANRTTTYPNATSPDPWPNATEAELADREYDFVECAVSERELQISGLQPFTVYRIDVHACNNQVHRCSAAEFVFSRTKPAEKVDDIPGPVIWTGEDDSVFLRWPEPSSPNALILMYEIKFRLGTEPEKHECVSRQLYREQRGARLSNLGPGNYSARVRATSLAGNGSWTEPVSFYVVQAQRKISSSSPSSSSSSTIQHYITLSLMGN
;
A
#
# COMPACT_ATOMS: atom_id res chain seq x y z
N GLY A 1 -29.10 -47.15 1.30
CA GLY A 1 -28.62 -46.89 2.67
C GLY A 1 -27.27 -46.19 2.60
N ARG A 2 -26.80 -45.62 3.71
CA ARG A 2 -25.40 -45.22 3.91
C ARG A 2 -24.84 -46.12 5.01
N ALA A 3 -23.69 -46.75 4.78
CA ALA A 3 -22.89 -47.32 5.86
C ALA A 3 -21.83 -46.28 6.26
N PRO A 4 -21.53 -46.08 7.55
CA PRO A 4 -20.36 -45.32 7.96
C PRO A 4 -19.10 -46.11 7.63
N TRP A 5 -18.01 -45.40 7.30
CA TRP A 5 -16.67 -45.98 7.38
C TRP A 5 -16.14 -45.67 8.77
N ASP A 6 -16.31 -46.63 9.69
CA ASP A 6 -15.73 -46.54 11.03
C ASP A 6 -14.20 -46.54 10.94
N LEU A 7 -13.57 -45.64 11.70
CA LEU A 7 -12.12 -45.52 11.76
C LEU A 7 -11.52 -46.70 12.56
N LEU A 8 -11.18 -47.77 11.85
CA LEU A 8 -10.29 -48.79 12.40
C LEU A 8 -8.89 -48.18 12.61
N PRO A 9 -8.29 -48.28 13.81
CA PRO A 9 -6.94 -47.80 14.04
C PRO A 9 -5.95 -48.65 13.24
N ASN A 10 -5.17 -48.01 12.37
CA ASN A 10 -4.16 -48.68 11.56
C ASN A 10 -3.01 -49.17 12.47
N PRO A 11 -2.74 -50.48 12.62
CA PRO A 11 -1.76 -50.97 13.62
C PRO A 11 -0.31 -50.64 13.31
N PHE A 12 -0.01 -50.17 12.09
CA PHE A 12 1.32 -49.78 11.63
C PHE A 12 1.26 -48.42 10.93
N GLY A 13 1.35 -47.36 11.73
CA GLY A 13 1.55 -45.98 11.29
C GLY A 13 2.44 -45.29 12.32
N CYS A 14 3.56 -44.71 11.87
CA CYS A 14 4.62 -44.23 12.77
C CYS A 14 4.18 -43.02 13.60
N ASP A 15 4.80 -42.87 14.78
CA ASP A 15 4.63 -41.72 15.65
C ASP A 15 5.07 -40.42 14.94
N PRO A 16 4.20 -39.39 14.84
CA PRO A 16 4.53 -38.11 14.20
C PRO A 16 5.75 -37.38 14.77
N GLY A 17 6.26 -37.78 15.94
CA GLY A 17 7.50 -37.24 16.51
C GLY A 17 8.80 -37.67 15.81
N SER A 18 8.78 -38.71 14.96
CA SER A 18 9.98 -39.28 14.32
C SER A 18 10.14 -38.87 12.85
N VAL A 19 10.51 -37.62 12.59
CA VAL A 19 11.13 -37.27 11.30
C VAL A 19 12.47 -38.01 11.23
N ALA A 20 12.70 -38.79 10.17
CA ALA A 20 13.99 -39.39 9.87
C ALA A 20 15.00 -38.31 9.45
N LEU A 21 15.51 -37.58 10.44
CA LEU A 21 16.53 -36.54 10.26
C LEU A 21 17.86 -37.22 9.94
N CYS A 22 18.26 -37.13 8.68
CA CYS A 22 19.60 -37.52 8.26
C CYS A 22 20.66 -36.74 9.06
N PRO A 23 21.84 -37.33 9.36
CA PRO A 23 22.92 -36.62 10.01
C PRO A 23 23.32 -35.36 9.22
N ASP A 24 23.72 -34.27 9.90
CA ASP A 24 24.05 -32.95 9.30
C ASP A 24 25.12 -32.96 8.18
N LYS A 25 25.75 -34.12 7.93
CA LYS A 25 26.77 -34.35 6.89
C LYS A 25 26.19 -34.98 5.61
N CYS A 26 24.95 -35.46 5.62
CA CYS A 26 24.30 -36.15 4.51
C CYS A 26 23.11 -35.33 3.98
N ASN A 27 23.03 -35.11 2.66
CA ASN A 27 21.85 -34.48 2.03
C ASN A 27 20.64 -35.43 1.93
N ALA A 28 20.90 -36.75 2.00
CA ALA A 28 19.94 -37.84 1.98
C ALA A 28 20.58 -39.05 2.68
N CYS A 29 19.78 -39.94 3.26
CA CYS A 29 20.29 -41.09 4.03
C CYS A 29 19.43 -42.36 3.87
N THR A 30 20.03 -43.52 4.16
CA THR A 30 19.31 -44.79 4.34
C THR A 30 18.48 -44.76 5.63
N TRP A 31 17.61 -45.76 5.83
CA TRP A 31 16.85 -45.93 7.08
C TRP A 31 17.74 -46.12 8.31
N ASP A 32 18.96 -46.67 8.14
CA ASP A 32 19.95 -46.85 9.20
C ASP A 32 20.84 -45.61 9.43
N GLY A 33 20.61 -44.52 8.69
CA GLY A 33 21.30 -43.23 8.85
C GLY A 33 22.64 -43.09 8.13
N GLU A 34 22.99 -44.02 7.24
CA GLU A 34 24.17 -43.91 6.38
C GLU A 34 23.92 -42.89 5.24
N CYS A 35 24.94 -42.13 4.83
CA CYS A 35 24.77 -41.16 3.75
C CYS A 35 24.48 -41.86 2.40
N CYS A 36 23.45 -41.38 1.70
CA CYS A 36 23.25 -41.71 0.28
C CYS A 36 24.31 -41.03 -0.60
N HIS A 37 24.43 -41.51 -1.84
CA HIS A 37 25.27 -40.85 -2.85
C HIS A 37 24.89 -39.38 -3.03
N GLY A 38 25.88 -38.52 -3.31
CA GLY A 38 25.70 -37.07 -3.44
C GLY A 38 24.77 -36.60 -4.57
N GLN A 39 24.14 -37.51 -5.33
CA GLN A 39 23.09 -37.23 -6.33
C GLN A 39 21.72 -37.84 -5.98
N CYS A 40 21.58 -38.53 -4.85
CA CYS A 40 20.27 -38.92 -4.33
C CYS A 40 19.56 -37.74 -3.65
N LEU A 41 18.23 -37.81 -3.58
CA LEU A 41 17.37 -36.87 -2.86
C LEU A 41 16.39 -37.64 -1.97
N GLY A 42 16.22 -37.19 -0.73
CA GLY A 42 15.38 -37.87 0.27
C GLY A 42 16.07 -39.09 0.88
N SER A 43 16.11 -40.20 0.15
CA SER A 43 16.64 -41.48 0.65
C SER A 43 17.17 -42.39 -0.47
N CYS A 44 17.70 -43.55 -0.09
CA CYS A 44 18.28 -44.58 -0.95
C CYS A 44 18.15 -45.97 -0.29
N ASP A 45 18.10 -47.00 -1.11
CA ASP A 45 18.07 -48.40 -0.68
C ASP A 45 19.49 -48.91 -0.29
N GLU A 46 20.54 -48.29 -0.84
CA GLU A 46 21.95 -48.61 -0.57
C GLU A 46 22.78 -47.31 -0.39
N ALA A 47 23.66 -47.28 0.61
CA ALA A 47 24.54 -46.14 0.88
C ALA A 47 25.56 -45.91 -0.25
N ASP A 48 25.88 -44.63 -0.51
CA ASP A 48 26.76 -44.14 -1.59
C ASP A 48 26.53 -44.71 -3.02
N SER A 49 25.38 -45.31 -3.28
CA SER A 49 24.98 -45.80 -4.62
C SER A 49 24.23 -44.73 -5.43
N ASP A 50 24.64 -44.51 -6.69
CA ASP A 50 23.96 -43.61 -7.64
C ASP A 50 22.85 -44.30 -8.44
N THR A 51 22.73 -45.64 -8.37
CA THR A 51 21.62 -46.41 -8.96
C THR A 51 20.47 -46.64 -7.98
N SER A 52 20.75 -46.63 -6.68
CA SER A 52 19.85 -47.11 -5.63
C SER A 52 19.19 -45.95 -4.86
N CYS A 53 19.04 -44.79 -5.50
CA CYS A 53 18.37 -43.61 -4.94
C CYS A 53 16.85 -43.70 -5.09
N ALA A 54 16.08 -43.28 -4.07
CA ALA A 54 14.62 -43.17 -4.17
C ALA A 54 14.16 -42.03 -5.10
N ALA A 55 14.96 -40.96 -5.20
CA ALA A 55 14.83 -39.90 -6.20
C ALA A 55 16.21 -39.29 -6.51
N CYS A 56 16.37 -38.68 -7.69
CA CYS A 56 17.59 -37.96 -8.06
C CYS A 56 17.50 -36.48 -7.68
N LEU A 57 18.62 -35.92 -7.25
CA LEU A 57 18.78 -34.48 -6.92
C LEU A 57 18.75 -33.58 -8.16
N HIS A 58 19.28 -34.08 -9.29
CA HIS A 58 19.33 -33.36 -10.57
C HIS A 58 18.61 -34.15 -11.68
N TYR A 59 19.28 -35.12 -12.32
CA TYR A 59 18.70 -35.83 -13.45
C TYR A 59 18.82 -37.35 -13.34
N TYR A 60 17.74 -38.06 -13.68
CA TYR A 60 17.74 -39.50 -13.90
C TYR A 60 18.10 -39.85 -15.35
N HIS A 61 19.01 -40.80 -15.54
CA HIS A 61 19.35 -41.37 -16.85
C HIS A 61 19.80 -42.83 -16.74
N GLU A 62 19.20 -43.72 -17.53
CA GLU A 62 19.57 -45.15 -17.66
C GLU A 62 19.82 -45.89 -16.32
N GLY A 63 18.97 -45.61 -15.31
CA GLY A 63 19.06 -46.23 -13.98
C GLY A 63 19.98 -45.52 -13.00
N ARG A 64 20.58 -44.38 -13.34
CA ARG A 64 21.53 -43.63 -12.50
C ARG A 64 21.08 -42.19 -12.25
N CYS A 65 21.43 -41.65 -11.09
CA CYS A 65 21.29 -40.23 -10.76
C CYS A 65 22.56 -39.43 -11.10
N VAL A 66 22.47 -38.55 -12.10
CA VAL A 66 23.59 -37.79 -12.66
C VAL A 66 23.42 -36.27 -12.46
N PRO A 67 24.52 -35.51 -12.25
CA PRO A 67 24.47 -34.07 -12.00
C PRO A 67 24.13 -33.23 -13.25
N ASP A 68 24.49 -33.71 -14.44
CA ASP A 68 24.05 -33.15 -15.72
C ASP A 68 23.90 -34.28 -16.75
N CYS A 69 23.10 -34.02 -17.79
CA CYS A 69 22.80 -34.99 -18.81
C CYS A 69 24.04 -35.35 -19.67
N PRO A 70 24.35 -36.65 -19.89
CA PRO A 70 25.46 -37.09 -20.73
C PRO A 70 25.43 -36.52 -22.15
N PRO A 71 26.56 -36.51 -22.89
CA PRO A 71 26.60 -36.11 -24.30
C PRO A 71 25.47 -36.75 -25.14
N ASP A 72 25.00 -36.01 -26.15
CA ASP A 72 23.90 -36.39 -27.05
C ASP A 72 22.52 -36.64 -26.40
N THR A 73 22.40 -36.42 -25.07
CA THR A 73 21.12 -36.36 -24.35
C THR A 73 20.75 -34.92 -23.94
N TYR A 74 19.48 -34.73 -23.59
CA TYR A 74 18.84 -33.44 -23.30
C TYR A 74 18.04 -33.52 -22.00
N ARG A 75 18.07 -32.44 -21.20
CA ARG A 75 17.23 -32.30 -19.99
C ARG A 75 15.75 -32.23 -20.37
N PHE A 76 14.87 -32.82 -19.58
CA PHE A 76 13.42 -32.89 -19.86
C PHE A 76 12.62 -32.88 -18.55
N GLU A 77 11.58 -32.03 -18.48
CA GLU A 77 10.70 -31.83 -17.31
C GLU A 77 11.45 -31.54 -15.99
N GLY A 78 12.71 -31.08 -16.07
CA GLY A 78 13.55 -30.76 -14.91
C GLY A 78 14.18 -31.95 -14.19
N TRP A 79 13.79 -33.21 -14.45
CA TRP A 79 14.20 -34.37 -13.63
C TRP A 79 14.86 -35.54 -14.38
N ARG A 80 14.89 -35.56 -15.72
CA ARG A 80 15.51 -36.66 -16.49
C ARG A 80 16.21 -36.23 -17.78
N CYS A 81 17.03 -37.14 -18.30
CA CYS A 81 17.73 -36.99 -19.58
C CYS A 81 17.11 -37.89 -20.66
N VAL A 82 16.78 -37.29 -21.81
CA VAL A 82 16.16 -37.95 -22.97
C VAL A 82 17.00 -37.78 -24.24
N THR A 83 16.82 -38.65 -25.22
CA THR A 83 17.51 -38.57 -26.52
C THR A 83 16.84 -37.58 -27.48
N LEU A 84 17.55 -37.18 -28.54
CA LEU A 84 16.99 -36.38 -29.65
C LEU A 84 15.72 -37.01 -30.24
N ASP A 85 15.74 -38.33 -30.43
CA ASP A 85 14.65 -39.10 -31.03
C ASP A 85 13.46 -39.30 -30.08
N PHE A 86 13.70 -39.33 -28.76
CA PHE A 86 12.60 -39.24 -27.79
C PHE A 86 11.95 -37.85 -27.86
N CYS A 87 12.75 -36.78 -27.86
CA CYS A 87 12.27 -35.39 -27.90
C CYS A 87 11.40 -35.09 -29.14
N SER A 88 11.69 -35.68 -30.30
CA SER A 88 10.89 -35.50 -31.52
C SER A 88 9.60 -36.35 -31.58
N ARG A 89 9.42 -37.35 -30.70
CA ARG A 89 8.33 -38.34 -30.78
C ARG A 89 7.32 -38.29 -29.62
N VAL A 90 7.37 -37.29 -28.74
CA VAL A 90 6.63 -37.29 -27.46
C VAL A 90 5.10 -37.39 -27.62
N HIS A 91 4.51 -37.08 -28.79
CA HIS A 91 3.08 -37.36 -29.06
C HIS A 91 2.71 -37.66 -30.53
N LEU A 92 1.49 -38.18 -30.70
CA LEU A 92 0.83 -38.56 -31.96
C LEU A 92 0.14 -37.37 -32.67
N PRO A 93 -0.35 -37.60 -33.89
CA PRO A 93 0.36 -37.39 -35.16
C PRO A 93 0.31 -35.93 -35.64
N ASP A 94 -0.05 -34.96 -34.78
CA ASP A 94 -0.39 -33.59 -35.18
C ASP A 94 0.45 -32.55 -34.42
N TYR A 95 1.12 -31.70 -35.19
CA TYR A 95 2.03 -30.60 -34.82
C TYR A 95 3.38 -30.91 -34.13
N ASP A 96 4.45 -30.45 -34.80
CA ASP A 96 5.76 -30.14 -34.21
C ASP A 96 5.56 -29.33 -32.91
N ARG A 97 5.82 -29.91 -31.73
CA ARG A 97 5.75 -29.21 -30.44
C ARG A 97 7.12 -29.01 -29.78
N PHE A 98 7.77 -30.08 -29.35
CA PHE A 98 9.01 -29.97 -28.61
C PHE A 98 10.17 -29.41 -29.47
N VAL A 99 11.01 -28.61 -28.81
CA VAL A 99 12.16 -27.92 -29.37
C VAL A 99 13.35 -28.02 -28.41
N ILE A 100 14.55 -27.81 -28.95
CA ILE A 100 15.81 -27.90 -28.22
C ILE A 100 16.46 -26.52 -28.11
N HIS A 101 16.77 -26.15 -26.88
CA HIS A 101 17.53 -24.95 -26.54
C HIS A 101 18.49 -25.27 -25.39
N ARG A 102 19.77 -24.83 -25.43
CA ARG A 102 20.76 -24.99 -24.33
C ARG A 102 20.90 -26.41 -23.72
N ARG A 103 20.72 -27.46 -24.53
CA ARG A 103 20.68 -28.89 -24.13
C ARG A 103 19.45 -29.32 -23.30
N GLU A 104 18.34 -28.61 -23.45
CA GLU A 104 17.04 -28.92 -22.84
C GLU A 104 15.99 -29.14 -23.94
N CYS A 105 15.11 -30.12 -23.75
CA CYS A 105 13.97 -30.44 -24.61
C CYS A 105 12.70 -29.87 -23.97
N MET A 106 12.10 -28.86 -24.60
CA MET A 106 11.06 -28.01 -24.03
C MET A 106 9.90 -27.79 -25.02
N SER A 107 8.70 -27.47 -24.54
CA SER A 107 7.47 -27.50 -25.34
C SER A 107 7.30 -26.35 -26.35
N GLU A 108 7.95 -25.21 -26.11
CA GLU A 108 8.01 -24.02 -26.98
C GLU A 108 9.39 -23.35 -26.84
N CYS A 109 9.77 -22.46 -27.75
CA CYS A 109 11.04 -21.72 -27.60
C CYS A 109 10.93 -20.66 -26.48
N PRO A 110 12.00 -20.41 -25.71
CA PRO A 110 11.97 -19.41 -24.65
C PRO A 110 11.92 -17.98 -25.22
N SER A 111 11.41 -17.04 -24.41
CA SER A 111 11.32 -15.62 -24.75
C SER A 111 12.60 -15.06 -25.37
N GLY A 112 12.48 -14.45 -26.56
CA GLY A 112 13.63 -13.98 -27.35
C GLY A 112 14.18 -14.98 -28.39
N PHE A 113 13.61 -16.19 -28.45
CA PHE A 113 13.95 -17.20 -29.45
C PHE A 113 12.69 -17.72 -30.19
N THR A 114 12.86 -18.10 -31.45
CA THR A 114 11.85 -18.75 -32.29
C THR A 114 12.43 -19.97 -33.01
N ARG A 115 11.60 -20.81 -33.62
CA ARG A 115 12.07 -22.03 -34.31
C ARG A 115 12.90 -21.68 -35.55
N ASN A 116 14.06 -22.31 -35.68
CA ASN A 116 14.95 -22.10 -36.81
C ASN A 116 14.30 -22.64 -38.11
N LYS A 117 14.20 -21.76 -39.13
CA LYS A 117 13.54 -22.05 -40.41
C LYS A 117 14.06 -23.30 -41.13
N SER A 118 15.34 -23.64 -40.95
CA SER A 118 15.98 -24.81 -41.56
C SER A 118 16.10 -26.01 -40.62
N LYS A 119 16.01 -25.81 -39.31
CA LYS A 119 16.14 -26.85 -38.27
C LYS A 119 15.04 -26.66 -37.21
N ARG A 120 13.79 -27.04 -37.55
CA ARG A 120 12.60 -26.78 -36.71
C ARG A 120 12.73 -27.20 -35.24
N MET A 121 13.45 -28.28 -34.97
CA MET A 121 13.74 -28.79 -33.63
C MET A 121 14.66 -27.88 -32.79
N PHE A 122 15.22 -26.79 -33.33
CA PHE A 122 16.16 -25.91 -32.62
C PHE A 122 15.69 -24.46 -32.60
N CYS A 123 15.87 -23.79 -31.46
CA CYS A 123 15.53 -22.39 -31.28
C CYS A 123 16.67 -21.44 -31.69
N SER A 124 16.42 -20.53 -32.61
CA SER A 124 17.29 -19.41 -33.01
C SER A 124 16.83 -18.10 -32.37
N ALA A 125 17.77 -17.20 -32.05
CA ALA A 125 17.45 -15.87 -31.53
C ALA A 125 16.65 -15.05 -32.55
N CYS A 126 15.80 -14.14 -32.06
CA CYS A 126 15.03 -13.21 -32.89
C CYS A 126 15.71 -11.84 -32.93
N ASP A 127 15.76 -11.21 -34.10
CA ASP A 127 16.17 -9.81 -34.25
C ASP A 127 15.03 -8.87 -33.81
N GLY A 128 14.79 -8.81 -32.49
CA GLY A 128 13.71 -8.03 -31.87
C GLY A 128 12.62 -8.91 -31.24
N LEU A 129 11.36 -8.47 -31.34
CA LEU A 129 10.21 -9.26 -30.87
C LEU A 129 10.04 -10.50 -31.75
N CYS A 130 10.05 -11.69 -31.13
CA CYS A 130 9.81 -12.94 -31.84
C CYS A 130 8.39 -13.05 -32.38
N ASP A 131 8.24 -13.67 -33.55
CA ASP A 131 6.94 -14.04 -34.05
C ASP A 131 6.31 -15.16 -33.22
N LYS A 132 5.16 -14.87 -32.62
CA LYS A 132 4.25 -15.85 -32.02
C LYS A 132 3.08 -16.04 -32.98
N ILE A 133 3.10 -17.19 -33.68
CA ILE A 133 2.05 -17.61 -34.59
C ILE A 133 0.92 -18.22 -33.76
N CYS A 134 -0.31 -17.80 -34.03
CA CYS A 134 -1.52 -18.28 -33.37
C CYS A 134 -2.55 -18.67 -34.45
N GLU A 135 -3.29 -19.74 -34.21
CA GLU A 135 -4.35 -20.20 -35.12
C GLU A 135 -5.59 -19.29 -35.06
N GLU A 136 -6.45 -19.39 -36.08
CA GLU A 136 -7.63 -18.53 -36.22
C GLU A 136 -8.63 -18.62 -35.06
N LYS A 137 -9.35 -17.51 -34.83
CA LYS A 137 -10.33 -17.45 -33.74
C LYS A 137 -11.45 -16.45 -33.98
N VAL A 138 -12.63 -16.82 -33.47
CA VAL A 138 -13.79 -15.92 -33.34
C VAL A 138 -13.74 -15.25 -31.97
N ILE A 139 -13.67 -13.92 -31.99
CA ILE A 139 -13.60 -13.06 -30.80
C ILE A 139 -14.97 -12.42 -30.58
N ASP A 140 -15.70 -12.91 -29.59
CA ASP A 140 -17.02 -12.41 -29.18
C ASP A 140 -17.02 -11.72 -27.81
N SER A 141 -15.89 -11.80 -27.09
CA SER A 141 -15.73 -11.52 -25.66
C SER A 141 -14.29 -11.15 -25.31
N VAL A 142 -14.08 -10.60 -24.11
CA VAL A 142 -12.73 -10.34 -23.54
C VAL A 142 -11.97 -11.66 -23.36
N ASP A 143 -12.64 -12.68 -22.84
CA ASP A 143 -12.03 -13.97 -22.48
C ASP A 143 -11.54 -14.74 -23.71
N THR A 144 -12.26 -14.65 -24.85
CA THR A 144 -11.78 -15.20 -26.12
C THR A 144 -10.58 -14.41 -26.66
N ALA A 145 -10.59 -13.08 -26.54
CA ALA A 145 -9.46 -12.22 -26.93
C ALA A 145 -8.19 -12.49 -26.11
N GLN A 146 -8.31 -12.77 -24.80
CA GLN A 146 -7.17 -13.05 -23.91
C GLN A 146 -6.26 -14.18 -24.44
N SER A 147 -6.84 -15.17 -25.13
CA SER A 147 -6.04 -16.26 -25.72
C SER A 147 -5.12 -15.85 -26.87
N LEU A 148 -5.36 -14.68 -27.49
CA LEU A 148 -4.47 -14.09 -28.49
C LEU A 148 -3.34 -13.24 -27.88
N LYS A 149 -3.20 -13.19 -26.55
CA LYS A 149 -2.18 -12.37 -25.88
C LYS A 149 -0.76 -12.71 -26.36
N GLY A 150 -0.09 -11.69 -26.88
CA GLY A 150 1.28 -11.77 -27.38
C GLY A 150 1.42 -12.36 -28.80
N CYS A 151 0.32 -12.71 -29.49
CA CYS A 151 0.38 -13.17 -30.87
C CYS A 151 0.81 -12.03 -31.82
N THR A 152 1.69 -12.32 -32.78
CA THR A 152 2.11 -11.39 -33.84
C THR A 152 1.56 -11.77 -35.21
N VAL A 153 1.29 -13.07 -35.42
CA VAL A 153 0.75 -13.60 -36.68
C VAL A 153 -0.48 -14.44 -36.37
N ILE A 154 -1.61 -14.12 -37.01
CA ILE A 154 -2.79 -15.00 -37.05
C ILE A 154 -2.73 -15.81 -38.34
N LYS A 155 -2.65 -17.13 -38.19
CA LYS A 155 -2.71 -18.12 -39.26
C LYS A 155 -4.17 -18.53 -39.46
N GLY A 156 -4.70 -18.26 -40.66
CA GLY A 156 -6.14 -18.28 -40.94
C GLY A 156 -6.79 -16.92 -40.69
N ASN A 157 -8.06 -16.91 -40.30
CA ASN A 157 -8.91 -15.73 -40.30
C ASN A 157 -9.04 -15.04 -38.93
N LEU A 158 -9.38 -13.74 -38.94
CA LEU A 158 -9.68 -12.98 -37.72
C LEU A 158 -11.13 -12.48 -37.73
N HIS A 159 -11.97 -13.05 -36.85
CA HIS A 159 -13.39 -12.73 -36.76
C HIS A 159 -13.70 -11.99 -35.45
N ILE A 160 -14.34 -10.83 -35.54
CA ILE A 160 -14.68 -9.96 -34.39
C ILE A 160 -16.20 -9.74 -34.37
N ASN A 161 -16.86 -10.15 -33.29
CA ASN A 161 -18.32 -10.17 -33.10
C ASN A 161 -18.71 -9.73 -31.68
N ILE A 162 -18.09 -8.64 -31.20
CA ILE A 162 -18.14 -8.21 -29.79
C ILE A 162 -19.42 -7.41 -29.52
N ARG A 163 -20.43 -8.09 -28.98
CA ARG A 163 -21.78 -7.52 -28.79
C ARG A 163 -21.98 -6.81 -27.45
N ARG A 164 -21.14 -7.08 -26.44
CA ARG A 164 -21.23 -6.54 -25.07
C ARG A 164 -19.83 -6.48 -24.42
N GLY A 165 -19.66 -5.56 -23.47
CA GLY A 165 -18.42 -5.34 -22.74
C GLY A 165 -18.33 -3.90 -22.20
N GLN A 166 -17.31 -3.62 -21.40
CA GLN A 166 -16.97 -2.28 -20.89
C GLN A 166 -15.44 -2.14 -20.85
N ASN A 167 -14.92 -0.96 -21.17
CA ASN A 167 -13.48 -0.66 -21.28
C ASN A 167 -12.73 -1.52 -22.34
N MET A 168 -13.47 -2.01 -23.33
CA MET A 168 -13.02 -2.99 -24.32
C MET A 168 -11.81 -2.51 -25.11
N GLY A 169 -11.71 -1.21 -25.43
CA GLY A 169 -10.59 -0.69 -26.21
C GLY A 169 -9.21 -0.98 -25.61
N TYR A 170 -9.06 -0.86 -24.28
CA TYR A 170 -7.78 -1.10 -23.59
C TYR A 170 -7.47 -2.58 -23.43
N GLU A 171 -8.47 -3.39 -23.07
CA GLU A 171 -8.30 -4.83 -22.87
C GLU A 171 -7.98 -5.54 -24.20
N LEU A 172 -8.65 -5.16 -25.28
CA LEU A 172 -8.36 -5.65 -26.62
C LEU A 172 -6.98 -5.19 -27.13
N GLU A 173 -6.52 -3.98 -26.81
CA GLU A 173 -5.15 -3.55 -27.14
C GLU A 173 -4.10 -4.38 -26.37
N SER A 174 -4.35 -4.67 -25.08
CA SER A 174 -3.50 -5.49 -24.22
C SER A 174 -3.32 -6.93 -24.70
N PHE A 175 -4.31 -7.48 -25.41
CA PHE A 175 -4.26 -8.83 -25.97
C PHE A 175 -3.85 -8.86 -27.45
N MET A 176 -4.47 -8.02 -28.29
CA MET A 176 -4.41 -8.09 -29.75
C MET A 176 -3.54 -6.99 -30.40
N GLY A 177 -3.07 -6.00 -29.64
CA GLY A 177 -2.30 -4.86 -30.17
C GLY A 177 -0.91 -5.20 -30.70
N LEU A 178 -0.40 -6.41 -30.43
CA LEU A 178 0.85 -6.94 -30.98
C LEU A 178 0.69 -7.69 -32.31
N ILE A 179 -0.54 -7.96 -32.76
CA ILE A 179 -0.80 -8.65 -34.03
C ILE A 179 -0.34 -7.74 -35.18
N GLN A 180 0.56 -8.26 -36.03
CA GLN A 180 1.16 -7.58 -37.19
C GLN A 180 0.64 -8.11 -38.52
N THR A 181 0.34 -9.42 -38.61
CA THR A 181 -0.09 -10.08 -39.85
C THR A 181 -1.29 -10.99 -39.60
N VAL A 182 -2.26 -10.95 -40.52
CA VAL A 182 -3.32 -11.98 -40.66
C VAL A 182 -3.16 -12.63 -42.03
N THR A 183 -3.16 -13.97 -42.10
CA THR A 183 -2.92 -14.67 -43.37
C THR A 183 -4.19 -14.81 -44.21
N GLY A 184 -5.33 -15.09 -43.59
CA GLY A 184 -6.65 -15.04 -44.23
C GLY A 184 -7.22 -13.62 -44.31
N TYR A 185 -8.52 -13.48 -44.03
CA TYR A 185 -9.24 -12.21 -43.99
C TYR A 185 -9.50 -11.68 -42.57
N VAL A 186 -9.91 -10.41 -42.48
CA VAL A 186 -10.40 -9.76 -41.25
C VAL A 186 -11.90 -9.44 -41.39
N ARG A 187 -12.73 -9.97 -40.49
CA ARG A 187 -14.20 -9.82 -40.52
C ARG A 187 -14.73 -9.25 -39.20
N ILE A 188 -15.33 -8.07 -39.25
CA ILE A 188 -15.87 -7.36 -38.08
C ILE A 188 -17.39 -7.20 -38.26
N ARG A 189 -18.19 -7.86 -37.41
CA ARG A 189 -19.65 -7.89 -37.59
C ARG A 189 -20.42 -7.76 -36.27
N HIS A 190 -21.53 -7.02 -36.26
CA HIS A 190 -22.37 -6.80 -35.06
C HIS A 190 -21.61 -6.24 -33.83
N SER A 191 -20.43 -5.62 -34.01
CA SER A 191 -19.53 -5.31 -32.89
C SER A 191 -19.89 -3.97 -32.25
N GLN A 192 -21.05 -3.93 -31.59
CA GLN A 192 -21.74 -2.71 -31.18
C GLN A 192 -21.03 -1.90 -30.08
N THR A 193 -20.04 -2.47 -29.39
CA THR A 193 -19.25 -1.74 -28.37
C THR A 193 -18.09 -0.93 -28.95
N LEU A 194 -17.59 -1.28 -30.15
CA LEU A 194 -16.34 -0.75 -30.70
C LEU A 194 -16.56 0.62 -31.34
N GLY A 195 -15.91 1.66 -30.81
CA GLY A 195 -15.85 2.99 -31.44
C GLY A 195 -14.76 3.14 -32.50
N SER A 196 -13.68 2.34 -32.40
CA SER A 196 -12.46 2.40 -33.21
C SER A 196 -11.85 1.00 -33.38
N LEU A 197 -11.00 0.80 -34.40
CA LEU A 197 -10.19 -0.42 -34.58
C LEU A 197 -8.72 -0.23 -34.12
N SER A 198 -8.39 0.93 -33.55
CA SER A 198 -7.03 1.31 -33.12
C SER A 198 -6.38 0.36 -32.11
N PHE A 199 -7.15 -0.51 -31.45
CA PHE A 199 -6.63 -1.59 -30.62
C PHE A 199 -5.81 -2.63 -31.41
N LEU A 200 -6.06 -2.78 -32.73
CA LEU A 200 -5.19 -3.51 -33.67
C LEU A 200 -3.99 -2.64 -34.07
N LYS A 201 -3.23 -2.20 -33.05
CA LYS A 201 -2.21 -1.13 -33.14
C LYS A 201 -1.08 -1.45 -34.11
N SER A 202 -0.56 -2.68 -34.05
CA SER A 202 0.59 -3.13 -34.84
C SER A 202 0.24 -3.77 -36.18
N LEU A 203 -1.04 -3.91 -36.53
CA LEU A 203 -1.47 -4.64 -37.74
C LEU A 203 -0.96 -3.94 -39.00
N ARG A 204 -0.05 -4.57 -39.76
CA ARG A 204 0.52 -4.02 -41.00
C ARG A 204 0.12 -4.80 -42.24
N PHE A 205 -0.20 -6.09 -42.13
CA PHE A 205 -0.43 -6.96 -43.29
C PHE A 205 -1.69 -7.82 -43.16
N ILE A 206 -2.45 -7.90 -44.26
CA ILE A 206 -3.48 -8.91 -44.50
C ILE A 206 -3.13 -9.58 -45.83
N ASN A 207 -2.86 -10.89 -45.83
CA ASN A 207 -2.42 -11.58 -47.06
C ASN A 207 -3.61 -11.91 -47.99
N GLY A 208 -4.78 -12.25 -47.45
CA GLY A 208 -5.92 -12.68 -48.27
C GLY A 208 -5.73 -14.07 -48.89
N GLU A 209 -5.10 -15.00 -48.15
CA GLU A 209 -4.98 -16.42 -48.52
C GLU A 209 -6.34 -17.16 -48.48
N ASP A 210 -7.30 -16.58 -47.74
CA ASP A 210 -8.72 -16.89 -47.68
C ASP A 210 -9.49 -15.56 -47.77
N LEU A 211 -10.71 -15.57 -48.33
CA LEU A 211 -11.50 -14.37 -48.63
C LEU A 211 -12.99 -14.58 -48.28
N VAL A 212 -13.63 -13.57 -47.68
CA VAL A 212 -15.08 -13.62 -47.46
C VAL A 212 -15.80 -13.58 -48.80
N GLU A 213 -16.64 -14.58 -49.05
CA GLU A 213 -17.44 -14.71 -50.28
C GLU A 213 -16.55 -14.68 -51.55
N ASP A 214 -15.37 -15.31 -51.45
CA ASP A 214 -14.30 -15.38 -52.47
C ASP A 214 -13.79 -14.02 -52.99
N MET A 215 -14.16 -12.91 -52.33
CA MET A 215 -13.88 -11.55 -52.80
C MET A 215 -13.24 -10.63 -51.76
N TYR A 216 -13.67 -10.66 -50.50
CA TYR A 216 -13.33 -9.59 -49.54
C TYR A 216 -12.31 -10.02 -48.48
N ALA A 217 -11.16 -9.36 -48.44
CA ALA A 217 -10.13 -9.55 -47.40
C ALA A 217 -10.38 -8.72 -46.14
N PHE A 218 -11.21 -7.66 -46.25
CA PHE A 218 -11.65 -6.86 -45.10
C PHE A 218 -13.15 -6.59 -45.18
N HIS A 219 -13.92 -7.11 -44.23
CA HIS A 219 -15.39 -7.07 -44.24
C HIS A 219 -15.94 -6.53 -42.90
N ALA A 220 -16.48 -5.31 -42.90
CA ALA A 220 -17.04 -4.64 -41.71
C ALA A 220 -18.55 -4.36 -41.86
N VAL A 221 -19.41 -5.07 -41.12
CA VAL A 221 -20.89 -5.00 -41.31
C VAL A 221 -21.68 -4.88 -40.00
N ASP A 222 -22.68 -3.99 -39.97
CA ASP A 222 -23.56 -3.75 -38.81
C ASP A 222 -22.80 -3.40 -37.52
N ASN A 223 -21.95 -2.38 -37.57
CA ASN A 223 -21.25 -1.86 -36.39
C ASN A 223 -21.77 -0.44 -36.08
N GLN A 224 -22.83 -0.37 -35.27
CA GLN A 224 -23.65 0.82 -35.01
C GLN A 224 -22.91 1.96 -34.28
N HIS A 225 -21.75 1.68 -33.66
CA HIS A 225 -20.97 2.66 -32.89
C HIS A 225 -19.56 2.91 -33.43
N LEU A 226 -19.12 2.14 -34.43
CA LEU A 226 -17.84 2.31 -35.11
C LEU A 226 -17.83 3.67 -35.83
N GLN A 227 -16.92 4.55 -35.42
CA GLN A 227 -16.75 5.90 -35.96
C GLN A 227 -15.46 6.03 -36.79
N PHE A 228 -14.41 5.30 -36.41
CA PHE A 228 -13.07 5.42 -36.95
C PHE A 228 -12.43 4.04 -37.15
N LEU A 229 -11.35 3.98 -37.95
CA LEU A 229 -10.62 2.74 -38.19
C LEU A 229 -9.27 2.77 -37.46
N TRP A 230 -8.32 3.55 -37.98
CA TRP A 230 -7.01 3.80 -37.36
C TRP A 230 -6.59 5.25 -37.60
N ASP A 231 -5.66 5.76 -36.80
CA ASP A 231 -4.99 7.02 -37.12
C ASP A 231 -4.04 6.83 -38.32
N TRP A 232 -4.52 7.11 -39.53
CA TRP A 232 -3.76 7.04 -40.78
C TRP A 232 -2.60 8.05 -40.90
N THR A 233 -2.28 8.82 -39.87
CA THR A 233 -1.01 9.57 -39.78
C THR A 233 0.12 8.73 -39.17
N GLN A 234 -0.20 7.75 -38.32
CA GLN A 234 0.73 6.85 -37.62
C GLN A 234 0.64 5.40 -38.13
N HIS A 235 -0.52 5.01 -38.64
CA HIS A 235 -0.86 3.66 -39.06
C HIS A 235 -0.85 3.51 -40.58
N ASN A 236 -0.23 2.42 -41.03
CA ASN A 236 -0.12 1.96 -42.42
C ASN A 236 -0.49 0.48 -42.42
N LEU A 237 -1.34 0.09 -43.36
CA LEU A 237 -1.85 -1.27 -43.55
C LEU A 237 -1.65 -1.62 -45.03
N THR A 238 -1.37 -2.88 -45.35
CA THR A 238 -1.25 -3.37 -46.74
C THR A 238 -2.05 -4.65 -46.90
N ILE A 239 -2.92 -4.68 -47.91
CA ILE A 239 -3.78 -5.82 -48.24
C ILE A 239 -3.28 -6.38 -49.56
N ARG A 240 -2.84 -7.65 -49.58
CA ARG A 240 -2.16 -8.24 -50.76
C ARG A 240 -3.12 -8.76 -51.83
N ALA A 241 -4.26 -9.30 -51.40
CA ALA A 241 -5.33 -9.80 -52.24
C ALA A 241 -6.69 -9.48 -51.62
N GLY A 242 -7.73 -9.39 -52.43
CA GLY A 242 -9.11 -9.17 -51.99
C GLY A 242 -9.54 -7.71 -51.76
N LYS A 243 -10.86 -7.53 -51.72
CA LYS A 243 -11.57 -6.24 -51.64
C LYS A 243 -11.86 -5.79 -50.20
N LEU A 244 -12.29 -4.53 -50.08
CA LEU A 244 -12.93 -3.96 -48.89
C LEU A 244 -14.46 -4.08 -49.01
N PHE A 245 -15.15 -4.35 -47.90
CA PHE A 245 -16.61 -4.30 -47.81
C PHE A 245 -17.06 -3.60 -46.53
N PHE A 246 -17.91 -2.57 -46.65
CA PHE A 246 -18.47 -1.86 -45.51
C PHE A 246 -19.95 -1.63 -45.70
N ARG A 247 -20.81 -2.17 -44.83
CA ARG A 247 -22.27 -1.98 -44.92
C ARG A 247 -22.92 -1.83 -43.56
N SER A 248 -23.84 -0.87 -43.42
CA SER A 248 -24.54 -0.61 -42.16
C SER A 248 -23.58 -0.24 -41.00
N ASN A 249 -22.58 0.60 -41.25
CA ASN A 249 -21.76 1.22 -40.20
C ASN A 249 -22.15 2.71 -40.08
N PRO A 250 -23.30 3.03 -39.45
CA PRO A 250 -23.94 4.35 -39.59
C PRO A 250 -23.18 5.50 -38.95
N LYS A 251 -22.22 5.24 -38.05
CA LYS A 251 -21.34 6.26 -37.49
C LYS A 251 -19.97 6.39 -38.20
N LEU A 252 -19.63 5.49 -39.13
CA LEU A 252 -18.34 5.46 -39.82
C LEU A 252 -18.40 6.32 -41.09
N CYS A 253 -17.63 7.41 -41.12
CA CYS A 253 -17.66 8.34 -42.26
C CYS A 253 -17.08 7.74 -43.54
N MET A 254 -17.73 7.97 -44.67
CA MET A 254 -17.24 7.59 -46.01
C MET A 254 -15.86 8.16 -46.36
N SER A 255 -15.49 9.31 -45.79
CA SER A 255 -14.14 9.87 -45.91
C SER A 255 -13.06 8.97 -45.27
N GLU A 256 -13.39 8.27 -44.19
CA GLU A 256 -12.49 7.36 -43.48
C GLU A 256 -12.25 6.07 -44.27
N ILE A 257 -13.31 5.53 -44.90
CA ILE A 257 -13.22 4.36 -45.79
C ILE A 257 -12.41 4.70 -47.05
N ARG A 258 -12.58 5.91 -47.60
CA ARG A 258 -11.74 6.41 -48.72
C ARG A 258 -10.27 6.58 -48.33
N LYS A 259 -9.93 7.00 -47.10
CA LYS A 259 -8.53 6.98 -46.60
C LYS A 259 -7.99 5.56 -46.55
N MET A 260 -8.76 4.59 -46.05
CA MET A 260 -8.34 3.19 -45.98
C MET A 260 -8.01 2.64 -47.38
N TRP A 261 -8.88 2.84 -48.37
CA TRP A 261 -8.62 2.41 -49.75
C TRP A 261 -7.33 3.05 -50.32
N GLN A 262 -7.14 4.36 -50.12
CA GLN A 262 -5.91 5.06 -50.54
C GLN A 262 -4.64 4.59 -49.81
N ARG A 263 -4.74 4.16 -48.54
CA ARG A 263 -3.60 3.71 -47.73
C ARG A 263 -3.25 2.23 -47.91
N THR A 264 -4.23 1.39 -48.26
CA THR A 264 -4.05 -0.08 -48.32
C THR A 264 -3.45 -0.59 -49.62
N GLY A 265 -3.45 0.23 -50.68
CA GLY A 265 -2.80 -0.09 -51.96
C GLY A 265 -3.60 -1.04 -52.86
N ILE A 266 -4.90 -1.23 -52.59
CA ILE A 266 -5.77 -2.10 -53.39
C ILE A 266 -5.87 -1.57 -54.82
N THR A 267 -5.64 -2.45 -55.80
CA THR A 267 -5.58 -2.12 -57.23
C THR A 267 -6.94 -2.05 -57.92
N GLU A 268 -7.98 -2.58 -57.29
CA GLU A 268 -9.35 -2.56 -57.81
C GLU A 268 -10.07 -1.23 -57.55
N LYS A 269 -11.08 -0.95 -58.39
CA LYS A 269 -11.84 0.30 -58.36
C LYS A 269 -12.70 0.41 -57.11
N PHE A 270 -12.85 1.64 -56.62
CA PHE A 270 -13.78 1.98 -55.54
C PHE A 270 -15.22 2.04 -56.08
N GLU A 271 -16.02 1.01 -55.81
CA GLU A 271 -17.42 0.91 -56.25
C GLU A 271 -18.37 1.33 -55.12
N GLU A 272 -19.09 2.45 -55.26
CA GLU A 272 -19.87 3.03 -54.14
C GLU A 272 -21.02 2.13 -53.62
N ASP A 273 -21.42 1.11 -54.39
CA ASP A 273 -22.45 0.14 -54.00
C ASP A 273 -22.00 -0.84 -52.89
N ASP A 274 -20.70 -1.11 -52.79
CA ASP A 274 -20.10 -1.86 -51.67
C ASP A 274 -19.99 -1.05 -50.38
N PHE A 275 -20.32 0.25 -50.44
CA PHE A 275 -20.22 1.20 -49.33
C PHE A 275 -21.56 1.87 -48.96
N ARG A 276 -22.69 1.30 -49.37
CA ARG A 276 -24.03 1.80 -49.01
C ARG A 276 -24.29 1.71 -47.49
N ASN A 277 -25.01 2.71 -46.97
CA ASN A 277 -25.42 2.84 -45.56
C ASN A 277 -24.23 2.85 -44.58
N ASN A 278 -23.25 3.73 -44.84
CA ASN A 278 -22.21 4.08 -43.87
C ASN A 278 -22.20 5.60 -43.67
N GLY A 279 -22.06 6.04 -42.42
CA GLY A 279 -22.02 7.46 -42.07
C GLY A 279 -23.36 8.20 -42.09
N ASP A 280 -24.49 7.52 -42.32
CA ASP A 280 -25.84 8.09 -42.33
C ASP A 280 -26.26 8.72 -40.99
N ARG A 281 -25.59 8.36 -39.89
CA ARG A 281 -25.77 8.94 -38.55
C ARG A 281 -24.47 9.55 -38.01
N ALA A 282 -23.57 9.96 -38.89
CA ALA A 282 -22.28 10.55 -38.57
C ALA A 282 -22.23 12.04 -38.92
N SER A 283 -21.89 12.89 -37.94
CA SER A 283 -21.53 14.29 -38.18
C SER A 283 -20.11 14.37 -38.76
N CYS A 284 -19.95 13.99 -40.02
CA CYS A 284 -18.65 13.93 -40.68
C CYS A 284 -18.00 15.32 -40.78
N GLU A 285 -16.70 15.37 -40.52
CA GLU A 285 -15.99 16.62 -40.27
C GLU A 285 -15.82 17.49 -41.52
N SER A 286 -16.17 18.76 -41.36
CA SER A 286 -16.04 19.79 -42.39
C SER A 286 -15.31 21.05 -41.92
N LYS A 287 -15.17 21.28 -40.60
CA LYS A 287 -14.58 22.51 -40.05
C LYS A 287 -13.88 22.30 -38.71
N ILE A 288 -12.66 22.82 -38.59
CA ILE A 288 -11.91 22.82 -37.32
C ILE A 288 -12.32 24.02 -36.45
N LEU A 289 -12.63 23.77 -35.18
CA LEU A 289 -12.90 24.76 -34.14
C LEU A 289 -11.59 25.19 -33.48
N ARG A 290 -11.37 26.51 -33.33
CA ARG A 290 -10.19 27.06 -32.65
C ARG A 290 -10.59 27.58 -31.27
N PHE A 291 -9.78 27.29 -30.26
CA PHE A 291 -9.88 27.95 -28.95
C PHE A 291 -9.46 29.43 -29.08
N LYS A 292 -10.11 30.30 -28.30
CA LYS A 292 -9.90 31.76 -28.31
C LYS A 292 -9.18 32.26 -27.05
N SER A 293 -9.58 31.77 -25.88
CA SER A 293 -8.89 32.07 -24.63
C SER A 293 -9.08 30.96 -23.60
N ASN A 294 -8.04 30.78 -22.78
CA ASN A 294 -8.08 29.99 -21.56
C ASN A 294 -7.74 30.89 -20.36
N ARG A 295 -8.31 30.57 -19.18
CA ARG A 295 -7.91 31.15 -17.89
C ARG A 295 -7.87 30.02 -16.88
N THR A 296 -6.73 29.84 -16.21
CA THR A 296 -6.48 28.74 -15.28
C THR A 296 -6.37 29.25 -13.85
N THR A 297 -6.91 28.49 -12.91
CA THR A 297 -6.56 28.56 -11.49
C THR A 297 -5.97 27.21 -11.05
N SER A 298 -5.70 27.02 -9.76
CA SER A 298 -5.26 25.73 -9.23
C SER A 298 -6.30 24.63 -9.42
N ASN A 299 -7.59 24.93 -9.31
CA ASN A 299 -8.66 23.93 -9.37
C ASN A 299 -9.73 24.16 -10.45
N ARG A 300 -9.50 25.12 -11.37
CA ARG A 300 -10.46 25.42 -12.46
C ARG A 300 -9.76 25.79 -13.77
N ILE A 301 -10.41 25.46 -14.88
CA ILE A 301 -10.03 25.91 -16.23
C ILE A 301 -11.27 26.54 -16.87
N LYS A 302 -11.24 27.85 -17.16
CA LYS A 302 -12.20 28.48 -18.07
C LYS A 302 -11.65 28.44 -19.49
N VAL A 303 -12.44 27.92 -20.43
CA VAL A 303 -12.09 27.82 -21.86
C VAL A 303 -13.19 28.40 -22.72
N THR A 304 -12.80 28.99 -23.85
CA THR A 304 -13.68 29.61 -24.85
C THR A 304 -13.18 29.28 -26.25
N TRP A 305 -14.08 29.07 -27.20
CA TRP A 305 -13.75 28.72 -28.58
C TRP A 305 -14.55 29.55 -29.59
N GLN A 306 -14.08 29.57 -30.84
CA GLN A 306 -14.74 30.33 -31.90
C GLN A 306 -16.19 29.89 -32.06
N ARG A 307 -17.10 30.86 -32.09
CA ARG A 307 -18.51 30.64 -32.41
C ARG A 307 -18.68 29.92 -33.75
N TYR A 308 -19.44 28.82 -33.74
CA TYR A 308 -19.84 28.08 -34.93
C TYR A 308 -21.36 28.11 -35.11
N ARG A 309 -21.82 28.03 -36.35
CA ARG A 309 -23.18 27.72 -36.74
C ARG A 309 -23.16 26.79 -37.96
N PRO A 310 -24.13 25.86 -38.07
CA PRO A 310 -24.36 25.09 -39.30
C PRO A 310 -24.74 25.99 -40.49
N PRO A 311 -24.69 25.47 -41.73
CA PRO A 311 -25.09 26.20 -42.93
C PRO A 311 -26.60 26.47 -43.03
N ASP A 312 -27.44 25.52 -42.56
CA ASP A 312 -28.88 25.76 -42.40
C ASP A 312 -29.10 26.51 -41.06
N TYR A 313 -29.95 27.53 -41.10
CA TYR A 313 -30.30 28.35 -39.95
C TYR A 313 -31.42 27.74 -39.09
N ARG A 314 -32.04 26.64 -39.56
CA ARG A 314 -33.06 25.86 -38.84
C ARG A 314 -32.45 24.86 -37.84
N ASP A 315 -31.22 24.42 -38.08
CA ASP A 315 -30.54 23.40 -37.28
C ASP A 315 -30.16 23.92 -35.89
N LEU A 316 -30.52 23.18 -34.84
CA LEU A 316 -30.10 23.51 -33.48
C LEU A 316 -28.63 23.10 -33.28
N ILE A 317 -27.83 23.97 -32.66
CA ILE A 317 -26.40 23.75 -32.41
C ILE A 317 -26.09 23.89 -30.92
N SER A 318 -25.53 22.83 -30.34
CA SER A 318 -24.88 22.83 -29.02
C SER A 318 -23.47 22.25 -29.15
N PHE A 319 -22.67 22.29 -28.09
CA PHE A 319 -21.30 21.77 -28.07
C PHE A 319 -21.13 20.78 -26.92
N ILE A 320 -20.34 19.73 -27.12
CA ILE A 320 -19.80 18.92 -26.01
C ILE A 320 -18.31 19.21 -25.90
N LEU A 321 -17.88 19.64 -24.72
CA LEU A 321 -16.47 19.67 -24.35
C LEU A 321 -16.07 18.33 -23.70
N TYR A 322 -14.97 17.77 -24.16
CA TYR A 322 -14.34 16.56 -23.65
C TYR A 322 -13.05 16.93 -22.92
N TYR A 323 -12.85 16.44 -21.69
CA TYR A 323 -11.61 16.66 -20.95
C TYR A 323 -11.16 15.44 -20.12
N LYS A 324 -9.86 15.21 -20.03
CA LYS A 324 -9.26 14.18 -19.16
C LYS A 324 -7.86 14.53 -18.70
N GLU A 325 -7.42 13.89 -17.63
CA GLU A 325 -6.07 14.02 -17.09
C GLU A 325 -5.04 13.42 -18.06
N ALA A 326 -3.92 14.12 -18.26
CA ALA A 326 -3.05 13.94 -19.41
C ALA A 326 -1.58 14.20 -19.08
N ALA A 327 -0.89 13.22 -18.48
CA ALA A 327 0.54 13.32 -18.14
C ALA A 327 1.43 13.61 -19.37
N TYR A 328 1.07 13.04 -20.52
CA TYR A 328 1.79 13.17 -21.80
C TYR A 328 0.90 13.79 -22.88
N GLN A 329 1.52 14.27 -23.98
CA GLN A 329 0.82 14.94 -25.08
C GLN A 329 0.56 14.01 -26.29
N ASN A 330 0.40 12.71 -26.03
CA ASN A 330 0.19 11.64 -27.02
C ASN A 330 -1.25 11.11 -27.05
N ILE A 331 -2.20 11.81 -26.41
CA ILE A 331 -3.60 11.42 -26.27
C ILE A 331 -4.36 11.65 -27.58
N THR A 332 -5.11 10.64 -28.02
CA THR A 332 -5.98 10.73 -29.20
C THR A 332 -7.45 10.86 -28.78
N GLU A 333 -8.31 11.35 -29.68
CA GLU A 333 -9.76 11.38 -29.45
C GLU A 333 -10.38 9.97 -29.30
N PHE A 334 -9.69 8.94 -29.82
CA PHE A 334 -10.15 7.54 -29.81
C PHE A 334 -9.92 6.84 -28.46
N ASP A 335 -9.06 7.39 -27.60
CA ASP A 335 -8.66 6.80 -26.32
C ASP A 335 -9.88 6.42 -25.45
N GLY A 336 -10.19 5.13 -25.35
CA GLY A 336 -11.28 4.61 -24.52
C GLY A 336 -12.69 5.00 -24.96
N GLN A 337 -12.91 5.31 -26.24
CA GLN A 337 -14.24 5.65 -26.77
C GLN A 337 -15.15 4.39 -26.94
N ASP A 338 -15.40 3.69 -25.83
CA ASP A 338 -16.32 2.56 -25.73
C ASP A 338 -17.78 3.01 -25.89
N GLY A 339 -18.61 2.16 -26.52
CA GLY A 339 -20.02 2.43 -26.79
C GLY A 339 -20.94 2.70 -25.58
N CYS A 340 -20.44 2.58 -24.35
CA CYS A 340 -21.15 2.90 -23.10
C CYS A 340 -20.48 4.01 -22.27
N GLY A 341 -19.49 4.74 -22.81
CA GLY A 341 -19.01 6.01 -22.26
C GLY A 341 -18.31 5.96 -20.89
N SER A 342 -17.77 4.80 -20.48
CA SER A 342 -17.05 4.66 -19.22
C SER A 342 -15.56 5.00 -19.37
N ASN A 343 -15.04 5.74 -18.38
CA ASN A 343 -13.64 5.72 -17.94
C ASN A 343 -12.53 6.32 -18.84
N SER A 344 -12.81 7.18 -19.83
CA SER A 344 -11.72 7.94 -20.50
C SER A 344 -11.90 9.46 -20.57
N TRP A 345 -12.99 9.97 -21.15
CA TRP A 345 -13.23 11.41 -21.32
C TRP A 345 -14.43 11.88 -20.49
N ASN A 346 -14.23 12.90 -19.67
CA ASN A 346 -15.31 13.61 -19.00
C ASN A 346 -15.99 14.54 -20.01
N MET A 347 -17.32 14.53 -20.08
CA MET A 347 -18.11 15.30 -21.03
C MET A 347 -18.87 16.43 -20.34
N VAL A 348 -18.99 17.59 -21.00
CA VAL A 348 -19.80 18.73 -20.55
C VAL A 348 -20.55 19.31 -21.75
N ASP A 349 -21.88 19.30 -21.70
CA ASP A 349 -22.73 19.98 -22.67
C ASP A 349 -22.68 21.50 -22.46
N VAL A 350 -22.59 22.26 -23.56
CA VAL A 350 -22.38 23.71 -23.56
C VAL A 350 -23.16 24.34 -24.71
N ASP A 351 -24.28 24.99 -24.39
CA ASP A 351 -25.14 25.63 -25.38
C ASP A 351 -24.51 26.87 -26.03
N LEU A 352 -24.95 27.17 -27.26
CA LEU A 352 -24.56 28.37 -27.98
C LEU A 352 -25.16 29.63 -27.30
N PRO A 353 -24.34 30.60 -26.82
CA PRO A 353 -24.86 31.79 -26.15
C PRO A 353 -25.83 32.60 -27.03
N GLN A 354 -26.96 33.05 -26.48
CA GLN A 354 -27.97 33.81 -27.24
C GLN A 354 -27.41 35.12 -27.82
N GLU A 355 -26.57 35.81 -27.05
CA GLU A 355 -25.84 37.01 -27.50
C GLU A 355 -24.96 36.71 -28.71
N LYS A 356 -25.20 37.39 -29.84
CA LYS A 356 -24.49 37.14 -31.11
C LYS A 356 -22.98 37.41 -31.03
N ASN A 357 -22.56 38.33 -30.14
CA ASN A 357 -21.17 38.76 -29.99
C ASN A 357 -20.38 37.94 -28.95
N SER A 358 -21.06 37.07 -28.20
CA SER A 358 -20.44 36.22 -27.18
C SER A 358 -19.97 34.90 -27.79
N ASP A 359 -18.79 34.44 -27.42
CA ASP A 359 -18.25 33.14 -27.83
C ASP A 359 -18.67 32.03 -26.84
N PRO A 360 -18.97 30.81 -27.31
CA PRO A 360 -19.21 29.67 -26.44
C PRO A 360 -17.98 29.34 -25.57
N GLY A 361 -18.25 28.90 -24.35
CA GLY A 361 -17.21 28.58 -23.37
C GLY A 361 -17.78 28.09 -22.04
N VAL A 362 -16.93 27.44 -21.23
CA VAL A 362 -17.31 26.76 -19.99
C VAL A 362 -16.22 26.90 -18.92
N LEU A 363 -16.61 26.74 -17.66
CA LEU A 363 -15.73 26.70 -16.49
C LEU A 363 -15.67 25.27 -15.94
N LEU A 364 -14.57 24.57 -16.19
CA LEU A 364 -14.31 23.23 -15.65
C LEU A 364 -13.89 23.35 -14.18
N SER A 365 -14.56 22.62 -13.29
CA SER A 365 -14.35 22.65 -11.84
C SER A 365 -15.08 21.46 -11.18
N PRO A 366 -14.52 20.82 -10.13
CA PRO A 366 -13.15 20.97 -9.62
C PRO A 366 -12.14 20.17 -10.45
N LEU A 367 -10.89 20.63 -10.47
CA LEU A 367 -9.74 19.98 -11.10
C LEU A 367 -8.58 19.87 -10.09
N LYS A 368 -7.63 18.96 -10.34
CA LYS A 368 -6.39 18.84 -9.56
C LYS A 368 -5.44 20.02 -9.84
N PRO A 369 -4.69 20.54 -8.85
CA PRO A 369 -3.61 21.51 -9.07
C PRO A 369 -2.41 20.95 -9.85
N TRP A 370 -1.67 21.86 -10.50
CA TRP A 370 -0.47 21.57 -11.31
C TRP A 370 -0.62 20.46 -12.37
N THR A 371 -1.86 20.08 -12.68
CA THR A 371 -2.21 18.90 -13.46
C THR A 371 -2.52 19.28 -14.89
N GLN A 372 -1.98 18.52 -15.83
CA GLN A 372 -2.19 18.72 -17.25
C GLN A 372 -3.45 17.97 -17.70
N TYR A 373 -4.34 18.68 -18.39
CA TYR A 373 -5.57 18.15 -18.97
C TYR A 373 -5.52 18.24 -20.49
N ALA A 374 -5.88 17.14 -21.16
CA ALA A 374 -6.22 17.13 -22.58
C ALA A 374 -7.67 17.59 -22.71
N ILE A 375 -7.95 18.49 -23.66
CA ILE A 375 -9.26 19.11 -23.85
C ILE A 375 -9.55 19.24 -25.35
N TYR A 376 -10.76 18.87 -25.79
CA TYR A 376 -11.28 19.20 -27.13
C TYR A 376 -12.79 19.46 -27.08
N VAL A 377 -13.33 20.05 -28.15
CA VAL A 377 -14.76 20.37 -28.27
C VAL A 377 -15.32 19.82 -29.59
N LYS A 378 -16.50 19.20 -29.52
CA LYS A 378 -17.28 18.74 -30.69
C LYS A 378 -18.59 19.53 -30.78
N ALA A 379 -18.92 20.02 -31.95
CA ALA A 379 -20.24 20.58 -32.26
C ALA A 379 -21.25 19.45 -32.50
N ILE A 380 -22.43 19.56 -31.90
CA ILE A 380 -23.59 18.70 -32.18
C ILE A 380 -24.69 19.55 -32.80
N THR A 381 -24.97 19.27 -34.07
CA THR A 381 -26.06 19.85 -34.86
C THR A 381 -27.22 18.88 -34.91
N LEU A 382 -28.38 19.26 -34.38
CA LEU A 382 -29.63 18.53 -34.56
C LEU A 382 -30.30 19.02 -35.85
N VAL A 383 -30.23 18.18 -36.88
CA VAL A 383 -30.75 18.45 -38.24
C VAL A 383 -32.14 17.87 -38.40
N VAL A 384 -33.01 18.53 -39.15
CA VAL A 384 -34.44 18.18 -39.30
C VAL A 384 -34.72 17.28 -40.52
N GLU A 385 -33.74 17.08 -41.40
CA GLU A 385 -33.83 16.26 -42.62
C GLU A 385 -32.61 15.31 -42.73
N ASP A 386 -32.79 14.13 -43.33
CA ASP A 386 -31.72 13.15 -43.60
C ASP A 386 -30.74 13.66 -44.70
N ARG A 387 -29.93 14.66 -44.37
CA ARG A 387 -28.86 15.22 -45.22
C ARG A 387 -27.52 15.09 -44.51
N HIS A 388 -26.44 15.04 -45.29
CA HIS A 388 -25.07 14.94 -44.77
C HIS A 388 -24.78 16.06 -43.76
N VAL A 389 -24.61 15.69 -42.49
CA VAL A 389 -24.51 16.61 -41.36
C VAL A 389 -23.09 17.17 -41.25
N PRO A 390 -22.86 18.49 -41.48
CA PRO A 390 -21.52 19.07 -41.46
C PRO A 390 -21.01 19.20 -40.02
N GLY A 391 -20.25 18.22 -39.56
CA GLY A 391 -19.63 18.24 -38.24
C GLY A 391 -18.50 19.26 -38.11
N ALA A 392 -18.30 19.77 -36.90
CA ALA A 392 -17.14 20.59 -36.54
C ALA A 392 -16.54 20.14 -35.20
N LYS A 393 -15.22 20.08 -35.09
CA LYS A 393 -14.49 19.74 -33.85
C LYS A 393 -13.23 20.56 -33.69
N SER A 394 -12.72 20.73 -32.48
CA SER A 394 -11.36 21.25 -32.27
C SER A 394 -10.31 20.15 -32.37
N GLU A 395 -9.06 20.57 -32.53
CA GLU A 395 -7.91 19.74 -32.16
C GLU A 395 -7.88 19.53 -30.62
N VAL A 396 -7.11 18.54 -30.17
CA VAL A 396 -6.86 18.30 -28.73
C VAL A 396 -5.80 19.30 -28.25
N VAL A 397 -6.16 20.15 -27.30
CA VAL A 397 -5.24 21.09 -26.64
C VAL A 397 -4.90 20.62 -25.23
N TYR A 398 -3.67 20.90 -24.79
CA TYR A 398 -3.19 20.55 -23.45
C TYR A 398 -3.11 21.80 -22.59
N ILE A 399 -3.84 21.82 -21.47
CA ILE A 399 -3.91 22.96 -20.55
C ILE A 399 -3.57 22.47 -19.14
N ARG A 400 -2.63 23.13 -18.46
CA ARG A 400 -2.22 22.80 -17.09
C ARG A 400 -2.86 23.77 -16.09
N THR A 401 -3.40 23.24 -14.99
CA THR A 401 -3.85 24.07 -13.86
C THR A 401 -2.68 24.75 -13.16
N SER A 402 -2.95 25.85 -12.46
CA SER A 402 -1.94 26.59 -11.69
C SER A 402 -1.40 25.74 -10.53
N PRO A 403 -0.19 26.03 -10.00
CA PRO A 403 0.30 25.39 -8.79
C PRO A 403 -0.54 25.74 -7.57
N SER A 404 -0.38 24.98 -6.49
CA SER A 404 -1.03 25.20 -5.20
C SER A 404 -0.15 24.73 -4.04
N GLU A 405 -0.64 24.85 -2.80
CA GLU A 405 0.02 24.27 -1.63
C GLU A 405 0.08 22.72 -1.75
N PRO A 406 1.16 22.05 -1.34
CA PRO A 406 1.23 20.59 -1.37
C PRO A 406 0.23 19.93 -0.43
N SER A 407 -0.04 18.63 -0.62
CA SER A 407 -0.55 17.80 0.48
C SER A 407 0.49 17.68 1.60
N MET A 408 0.08 17.19 2.76
CA MET A 408 1.02 16.80 3.83
C MET A 408 2.10 15.81 3.31
N PRO A 409 3.30 15.79 3.93
CA PRO A 409 4.25 14.69 3.79
C PRO A 409 3.64 13.35 4.20
N LEU A 410 4.33 12.25 3.91
CA LEU A 410 3.96 10.91 4.37
C LEU A 410 5.07 10.31 5.24
N ASP A 411 4.76 9.22 5.95
CA ASP A 411 5.72 8.36 6.64
C ASP A 411 6.73 9.11 7.57
N VAL A 412 6.29 10.16 8.26
CA VAL A 412 7.16 10.93 9.15
C VAL A 412 7.61 10.05 10.32
N LYS A 413 8.91 9.77 10.39
CA LYS A 413 9.54 8.90 11.39
C LYS A 413 10.74 9.59 12.02
N ALA A 414 10.84 9.54 13.35
CA ALA A 414 11.91 10.18 14.11
C ALA A 414 12.53 9.22 15.13
N TYR A 415 13.86 9.07 15.07
CA TYR A 415 14.63 8.19 15.95
C TYR A 415 15.85 8.93 16.55
N SER A 416 16.30 8.52 17.73
CA SER A 416 17.43 9.13 18.42
C SER A 416 18.72 8.35 18.18
N ASN A 417 19.71 8.99 17.56
CA ASN A 417 21.04 8.40 17.42
C ASN A 417 21.91 8.63 18.68
N SER A 418 21.81 9.80 19.31
CA SER A 418 22.51 10.24 20.53
C SER A 418 21.56 10.94 21.50
N SER A 419 21.91 11.03 22.79
CA SER A 419 21.08 11.63 23.84
C SER A 419 20.69 13.09 23.61
N THR A 420 21.45 13.83 22.79
CA THR A 420 21.16 15.23 22.43
C THR A 420 20.64 15.43 21.01
N ASN A 421 20.32 14.34 20.29
CA ASN A 421 20.01 14.38 18.86
C ASN A 421 18.79 13.51 18.49
N LEU A 422 18.03 13.98 17.48
CA LEU A 422 16.99 13.23 16.78
C LEU A 422 17.23 13.30 15.27
N VAL A 423 17.06 12.18 14.58
CA VAL A 423 17.07 12.08 13.12
C VAL A 423 15.64 11.85 12.65
N VAL A 424 15.16 12.75 11.80
CA VAL A 424 13.79 12.78 11.29
C VAL A 424 13.83 12.48 9.79
N ARG A 425 12.95 11.60 9.30
CA ARG A 425 12.85 11.18 7.89
C ARG A 425 11.39 11.14 7.46
N TRP A 426 11.12 11.40 6.18
CA TRP A 426 9.75 11.41 5.65
C TRP A 426 9.67 11.07 4.15
N SER A 427 8.52 10.57 3.73
CA SER A 427 8.14 10.37 2.34
C SER A 427 7.57 11.67 1.73
N PRO A 428 7.72 11.88 0.40
CA PRO A 428 7.19 13.06 -0.27
C PRO A 428 5.65 13.08 -0.30
N PRO A 429 5.03 14.27 -0.42
CA PRO A 429 3.59 14.43 -0.47
C PRO A 429 2.96 13.76 -1.70
N ILE A 430 1.79 13.12 -1.54
CA ILE A 430 1.01 12.50 -2.63
C ILE A 430 0.71 13.51 -3.75
N SER A 431 0.41 14.76 -3.38
CA SER A 431 0.12 15.85 -4.33
C SER A 431 1.09 17.02 -4.11
N PRO A 432 2.27 17.03 -4.78
CA PRO A 432 3.25 18.10 -4.63
C PRO A 432 2.76 19.46 -5.13
N ASN A 433 1.75 19.48 -6.01
CA ASN A 433 1.06 20.68 -6.53
C ASN A 433 1.97 21.78 -7.12
N GLY A 434 3.18 21.42 -7.53
CA GLY A 434 4.19 22.28 -8.13
C GLY A 434 5.45 21.49 -8.51
N ASN A 435 6.50 22.21 -8.93
CA ASN A 435 7.78 21.59 -9.35
C ASN A 435 8.89 21.65 -8.29
N HIS A 436 8.75 22.51 -7.27
CA HIS A 436 9.80 22.79 -6.29
C HIS A 436 9.24 22.76 -4.87
N THR A 437 9.15 21.54 -4.33
CA THR A 437 8.79 21.28 -2.94
C THR A 437 10.04 21.33 -2.05
N TYR A 438 9.98 22.11 -0.98
CA TYR A 438 10.89 22.03 0.16
C TYR A 438 10.09 21.67 1.41
N TYR A 439 10.76 21.40 2.53
CA TYR A 439 10.10 21.04 3.79
C TYR A 439 10.44 22.05 4.88
N LEU A 440 9.45 22.39 5.68
CA LEU A 440 9.62 23.15 6.92
C LEU A 440 9.43 22.18 8.07
N VAL A 441 10.52 21.85 8.77
CA VAL A 441 10.51 21.01 9.97
C VAL A 441 10.52 21.93 11.19
N ARG A 442 9.57 21.73 12.10
CA ARG A 442 9.42 22.52 13.33
C ARG A 442 9.43 21.55 14.50
N TRP A 443 10.14 21.85 15.59
CA TRP A 443 10.17 20.98 16.78
C TRP A 443 9.97 21.76 18.07
N GLN A 444 9.26 21.14 19.01
CA GLN A 444 8.84 21.72 20.27
C GLN A 444 9.12 20.73 21.40
N GLN A 445 9.87 21.16 22.43
CA GLN A 445 10.02 20.37 23.65
C GLN A 445 8.65 20.16 24.31
N GLN A 446 8.36 18.95 24.77
CA GLN A 446 7.17 18.66 25.55
C GLN A 446 7.53 18.56 27.03
N ALA A 447 6.57 18.85 27.90
CA ALA A 447 6.68 18.54 29.32
C ALA A 447 6.42 17.03 29.57
N GLU A 448 6.86 16.53 30.74
CA GLU A 448 6.53 15.18 31.19
C GLU A 448 5.15 15.15 31.87
N ASP A 449 4.48 14.00 31.83
CA ASP A 449 3.09 13.87 32.29
C ASP A 449 2.92 14.35 33.75
N ARG A 450 1.95 15.25 33.98
CA ARG A 450 1.71 15.91 35.29
C ARG A 450 1.50 14.94 36.46
N GLU A 451 1.06 13.72 36.18
CA GLU A 451 0.86 12.64 37.15
C GLU A 451 2.18 12.08 37.70
N LEU A 452 3.28 12.12 36.93
CA LEU A 452 4.58 11.54 37.30
C LEU A 452 5.24 12.27 38.50
N TYR A 453 4.85 13.52 38.73
CA TYR A 453 5.32 14.34 39.85
C TYR A 453 4.56 14.03 41.16
N GLN A 454 3.31 13.57 41.04
CA GLN A 454 2.36 13.45 42.16
C GLN A 454 2.37 12.05 42.81
N HIS A 455 2.65 11.00 42.05
CA HIS A 455 2.60 9.62 42.54
C HIS A 455 3.76 9.25 43.47
N ASN A 456 3.46 8.44 44.49
CA ASN A 456 4.45 7.85 45.40
C ASN A 456 4.83 6.43 44.93
N TYR A 457 5.91 6.34 44.16
CA TYR A 457 6.41 5.09 43.57
C TYR A 457 6.99 4.07 44.58
N CYS A 458 7.06 4.39 45.87
CA CYS A 458 7.39 3.42 46.92
C CYS A 458 6.15 2.64 47.44
N SER A 459 4.95 2.97 46.96
CA SER A 459 3.74 2.17 47.24
C SER A 459 3.74 0.88 46.43
N LYS A 460 3.43 -0.26 47.08
CA LYS A 460 3.57 -1.61 46.49
C LYS A 460 2.60 -1.92 45.33
N GLU A 461 1.68 -1.01 45.03
CA GLU A 461 0.61 -1.17 44.04
C GLU A 461 0.95 -0.50 42.69
N LEU A 462 1.96 0.40 42.66
CA LEU A 462 2.36 1.12 41.45
C LEU A 462 3.56 0.46 40.77
N LYS A 463 3.41 0.10 39.49
CA LYS A 463 4.51 -0.29 38.61
C LYS A 463 5.20 0.97 38.07
N ILE A 464 6.53 1.01 38.07
CA ILE A 464 7.31 2.18 37.64
C ILE A 464 7.15 2.40 36.12
N PRO A 465 6.75 3.59 35.64
CA PRO A 465 6.54 3.87 34.22
C PRO A 465 7.88 4.14 33.51
N ILE A 466 8.66 3.09 33.28
CA ILE A 466 9.88 3.16 32.46
C ILE A 466 9.48 3.55 31.03
N ARG A 467 10.03 4.66 30.52
CA ARG A 467 9.84 5.10 29.14
C ARG A 467 11.00 4.59 28.27
N ILE A 468 10.77 4.42 26.97
CA ILE A 468 11.77 3.95 26.00
C ILE A 468 12.14 5.11 25.06
N ALA A 469 13.41 5.17 24.63
CA ALA A 469 13.89 6.14 23.63
C ALA A 469 13.76 5.57 22.21
N ALA A 470 13.45 6.42 21.22
CA ALA A 470 13.17 5.96 19.87
C ALA A 470 14.43 5.37 19.19
N THR A 471 14.55 4.03 19.16
CA THR A 471 15.80 3.32 18.84
C THR A 471 15.73 2.46 17.57
N GLY A 472 15.45 3.09 16.44
CA GLY A 472 15.56 2.47 15.11
C GLY A 472 14.20 2.19 14.46
N VAL A 473 14.21 1.31 13.45
CA VAL A 473 13.03 0.97 12.62
C VAL A 473 12.61 -0.50 12.77
N SER A 474 13.43 -1.31 13.44
CA SER A 474 12.99 -2.56 14.08
C SER A 474 12.35 -2.19 15.42
N ASP A 475 11.01 -2.23 15.47
CA ASP A 475 10.13 -2.46 16.62
C ASP A 475 8.75 -1.84 16.35
N MET A 476 8.02 -2.42 15.39
CA MET A 476 6.58 -2.18 15.19
C MET A 476 5.78 -3.50 15.16
N GLU A 477 6.39 -4.61 15.61
CA GLU A 477 5.78 -5.95 15.63
C GLU A 477 5.54 -6.49 17.07
N GLU A 478 6.12 -5.85 18.09
CA GLU A 478 5.92 -6.20 19.51
C GLU A 478 4.81 -5.35 20.17
N ASP A 479 4.72 -4.04 19.86
CA ASP A 479 3.75 -3.09 20.45
C ASP A 479 2.27 -3.37 20.09
N LEU A 480 1.98 -4.35 19.24
CA LEU A 480 0.63 -4.83 18.93
C LEU A 480 0.17 -6.03 19.77
N LYS A 481 0.93 -6.42 20.81
CA LYS A 481 0.50 -7.45 21.79
C LYS A 481 -0.03 -6.78 23.07
N PRO A 482 -1.34 -6.82 23.35
CA PRO A 482 -1.86 -6.36 24.64
C PRO A 482 -1.23 -7.13 25.79
N THR A 483 -0.70 -6.41 26.78
CA THR A 483 -0.15 -7.00 28.01
C THR A 483 -1.20 -7.91 28.66
N LYS A 484 -0.83 -9.17 28.91
CA LYS A 484 -1.73 -10.12 29.58
C LYS A 484 -2.21 -9.53 30.92
N PRO A 485 -3.52 -9.46 31.20
CA PRO A 485 -4.00 -9.13 32.53
C PRO A 485 -3.60 -10.24 33.52
N ASP A 486 -3.22 -9.84 34.74
CA ASP A 486 -2.78 -10.74 35.80
C ASP A 486 -3.89 -11.74 36.21
N VAL A 487 -3.49 -12.96 36.61
CA VAL A 487 -4.41 -14.02 37.06
C VAL A 487 -4.92 -13.70 38.46
N GLY A 488 -5.98 -12.88 38.52
CA GLY A 488 -6.61 -12.39 39.76
C GLY A 488 -8.14 -12.41 39.71
N GLY A 489 -8.73 -13.51 39.24
CA GLY A 489 -10.17 -13.64 39.02
C GLY A 489 -11.01 -13.70 40.30
N GLY A 490 -11.51 -12.55 40.75
CA GLY A 490 -12.72 -12.47 41.57
C GLY A 490 -13.96 -12.26 40.69
N ASP A 491 -15.06 -12.95 40.99
CA ASP A 491 -16.23 -13.06 40.11
C ASP A 491 -16.79 -11.72 39.61
N LYS A 492 -16.81 -11.57 38.29
CA LYS A 492 -17.72 -10.69 37.55
C LYS A 492 -18.26 -11.44 36.33
N GLY A 493 -19.57 -11.33 36.11
CA GLY A 493 -20.28 -12.10 35.08
C GLY A 493 -19.88 -11.76 33.64
N PRO A 494 -20.38 -12.54 32.65
CA PRO A 494 -19.93 -12.45 31.26
C PRO A 494 -20.27 -11.09 30.63
N CYS A 495 -19.23 -10.28 30.37
CA CYS A 495 -19.34 -9.11 29.51
C CYS A 495 -19.57 -9.56 28.06
N CYS A 496 -20.53 -8.94 27.37
CA CYS A 496 -20.68 -9.13 25.93
C CYS A 496 -19.44 -8.58 25.19
N PRO A 497 -18.97 -9.23 24.11
CA PRO A 497 -17.89 -8.70 23.30
C PRO A 497 -18.33 -7.38 22.63
N CYS A 498 -17.44 -6.39 22.63
CA CYS A 498 -17.65 -5.14 21.91
C CYS A 498 -17.72 -5.38 20.38
N PRO A 499 -18.37 -4.48 19.62
CA PRO A 499 -18.22 -4.46 18.16
C PRO A 499 -16.74 -4.36 17.77
N LYS A 500 -16.37 -5.04 16.69
CA LYS A 500 -15.03 -4.95 16.09
C LYS A 500 -14.71 -3.50 15.71
N SER A 501 -13.45 -3.09 15.81
CA SER A 501 -13.02 -1.74 15.42
C SER A 501 -13.14 -1.54 13.91
N LEU A 502 -13.05 -0.28 13.44
CA LEU A 502 -13.07 0.01 12.02
C LEU A 502 -11.90 -0.68 11.28
N GLY A 503 -10.71 -0.72 11.90
CA GLY A 503 -9.54 -1.40 11.35
C GLY A 503 -9.68 -2.92 11.30
N ASP A 504 -10.31 -3.54 12.29
CA ASP A 504 -10.62 -4.98 12.26
C ASP A 504 -11.59 -5.31 11.12
N LEU A 505 -12.59 -4.45 10.89
CA LEU A 505 -13.57 -4.61 9.80
C LEU A 505 -12.94 -4.39 8.42
N GLU A 506 -11.99 -3.46 8.29
CA GLU A 506 -11.21 -3.26 7.05
C GLU A 506 -10.25 -4.44 6.80
N ALA A 507 -9.62 -4.98 7.84
CA ALA A 507 -8.77 -6.17 7.74
C ALA A 507 -9.58 -7.42 7.35
N GLU A 508 -10.74 -7.66 7.96
CA GLU A 508 -11.64 -8.76 7.56
C GLU A 508 -12.21 -8.55 6.14
N ALA A 509 -12.48 -7.31 5.72
CA ALA A 509 -12.89 -7.04 4.34
C ALA A 509 -11.76 -7.33 3.33
N ALA A 510 -10.50 -7.05 3.69
CA ALA A 510 -9.34 -7.36 2.87
C ALA A 510 -9.08 -8.88 2.77
N ASP A 511 -9.13 -9.61 3.89
CA ASP A 511 -8.99 -11.07 3.93
C ASP A 511 -10.15 -11.77 3.19
N ALA A 512 -11.40 -11.36 3.42
CA ALA A 512 -12.56 -11.88 2.69
C ALA A 512 -12.46 -11.60 1.17
N SER A 513 -11.90 -10.44 0.77
CA SER A 513 -11.62 -10.14 -0.63
C SER A 513 -10.54 -11.07 -1.21
N TYR A 514 -9.44 -11.29 -0.49
CA TYR A 514 -8.37 -12.20 -0.88
C TYR A 514 -8.86 -13.65 -1.04
N ARG A 515 -9.57 -14.18 -0.03
CA ARG A 515 -10.16 -15.52 -0.06
C ARG A 515 -11.11 -15.69 -1.25
N LYS A 516 -11.97 -14.71 -1.50
CA LYS A 516 -12.88 -14.71 -2.67
C LYS A 516 -12.12 -14.72 -4.00
N VAL A 517 -11.00 -14.00 -4.12
CA VAL A 517 -10.15 -14.02 -5.33
C VAL A 517 -9.50 -15.40 -5.51
N PHE A 518 -9.03 -16.02 -4.43
CA PHE A 518 -8.45 -17.37 -4.46
C PHE A 518 -9.49 -18.46 -4.78
N GLU A 519 -10.69 -18.38 -4.19
CA GLU A 519 -11.82 -19.25 -4.50
C GLU A 519 -12.26 -19.10 -5.96
N ASN A 520 -12.32 -17.88 -6.50
CA ASN A 520 -12.59 -17.64 -7.92
C ASN A 520 -11.52 -18.28 -8.82
N PHE A 521 -10.24 -18.20 -8.45
CA PHE A 521 -9.16 -18.85 -9.18
C PHE A 521 -9.29 -20.38 -9.18
N LEU A 522 -9.57 -20.99 -8.02
CA LEU A 522 -9.86 -22.42 -7.92
C LEU A 522 -11.09 -22.81 -8.73
N HIS A 523 -12.18 -22.05 -8.65
CA HIS A 523 -13.40 -22.33 -9.40
C HIS A 523 -13.17 -22.27 -10.92
N ASN A 524 -12.48 -21.24 -11.41
CA ASN A 524 -12.18 -21.11 -12.84
C ASN A 524 -11.18 -22.17 -13.35
N SER A 525 -10.33 -22.72 -12.47
CA SER A 525 -9.35 -23.75 -12.83
C SER A 525 -9.92 -25.17 -12.77
N ILE A 526 -10.90 -25.43 -11.88
CA ILE A 526 -11.47 -26.77 -11.63
C ILE A 526 -12.77 -27.00 -12.43
N PHE A 527 -13.59 -25.97 -12.66
CA PHE A 527 -14.91 -26.12 -13.28
C PHE A 527 -14.99 -25.49 -14.68
N THR A 528 -14.80 -26.31 -15.71
CA THR A 528 -15.11 -25.91 -17.10
C THR A 528 -16.61 -25.62 -17.28
N PRO A 529 -17.02 -24.47 -17.84
CA PRO A 529 -18.44 -24.13 -17.99
C PRO A 529 -19.23 -25.12 -18.86
N ARG A 530 -20.48 -25.41 -18.45
CA ARG A 530 -21.52 -25.98 -19.33
C ARG A 530 -22.46 -24.85 -19.82
N PRO A 531 -23.16 -25.02 -20.96
CA PRO A 531 -24.03 -23.99 -21.51
C PRO A 531 -25.16 -23.55 -20.54
N PRO A 532 -25.58 -22.27 -20.55
CA PRO A 532 -26.38 -21.69 -19.46
C PRO A 532 -27.90 -21.69 -19.69
N ASP A 533 -28.69 -21.74 -18.61
CA ASP A 533 -30.04 -21.15 -18.59
C ASP A 533 -30.44 -20.60 -17.20
N ARG A 534 -31.25 -19.52 -17.22
CA ARG A 534 -32.04 -18.83 -16.16
C ARG A 534 -31.36 -18.15 -14.94
N ARG A 535 -31.93 -16.97 -14.64
CA ARG A 535 -31.75 -16.07 -13.45
C ARG A 535 -32.81 -16.42 -12.38
N ARG A 536 -32.82 -15.99 -11.11
CA ARG A 536 -32.89 -14.62 -10.49
C ARG A 536 -33.03 -14.83 -8.93
N ARG A 537 -33.26 -13.92 -7.95
CA ARG A 537 -33.59 -12.47 -7.83
C ARG A 537 -33.25 -11.94 -6.41
N ASP A 538 -33.03 -10.63 -6.30
CA ASP A 538 -32.80 -9.81 -5.09
C ASP A 538 -34.09 -9.42 -4.30
N VAL A 539 -33.93 -9.08 -3.00
CA VAL A 539 -34.95 -8.44 -2.12
C VAL A 539 -34.30 -7.39 -1.18
N PHE A 540 -35.08 -6.40 -0.74
CA PHE A 540 -34.69 -5.13 -0.06
C PHE A 540 -34.82 -5.15 1.49
N GLY A 541 -34.31 -4.10 2.17
CA GLY A 541 -34.81 -3.66 3.48
C GLY A 541 -34.01 -2.53 4.16
N VAL A 542 -34.67 -1.44 4.60
CA VAL A 542 -34.08 -0.30 5.37
C VAL A 542 -35.08 0.20 6.43
N ALA A 543 -34.60 0.60 7.62
CA ALA A 543 -35.36 1.29 8.68
C ALA A 543 -34.47 2.32 9.44
N ASN A 544 -35.05 3.21 10.27
CA ASN A 544 -34.45 4.52 10.58
C ASN A 544 -34.94 5.18 11.91
N ARG A 545 -34.12 6.07 12.53
CA ARG A 545 -34.42 7.04 13.63
C ARG A 545 -34.68 6.44 15.05
N THR A 546 -34.64 7.15 16.22
CA THR A 546 -34.50 8.59 16.59
C THR A 546 -33.97 8.81 18.05
N THR A 547 -33.39 9.99 18.35
CA THR A 547 -33.25 10.83 19.61
C THR A 547 -33.70 10.32 21.02
N THR A 548 -33.23 10.82 22.20
CA THR A 548 -33.02 12.24 22.63
C THR A 548 -32.16 12.42 23.93
N TYR A 549 -31.73 13.66 24.23
CA TYR A 549 -31.03 14.24 25.41
C TYR A 549 -31.93 14.38 26.70
N PRO A 550 -31.60 15.08 27.85
CA PRO A 550 -30.47 15.99 28.18
C PRO A 550 -29.91 16.07 29.67
N ASN A 551 -28.92 16.98 29.87
CA ASN A 551 -28.56 17.74 31.11
C ASN A 551 -28.00 16.97 32.34
N ALA A 552 -27.12 17.50 33.22
CA ALA A 552 -26.24 18.69 33.29
C ALA A 552 -25.13 18.38 34.38
N THR A 553 -24.25 19.24 34.93
CA THR A 553 -24.09 20.71 35.05
C THR A 553 -22.59 21.08 35.35
N SER A 554 -22.24 22.37 35.31
CA SER A 554 -20.97 23.01 35.76
C SER A 554 -21.10 23.62 37.19
N PRO A 555 -20.16 24.39 37.81
CA PRO A 555 -18.88 24.95 37.30
C PRO A 555 -17.66 24.96 38.27
N ASP A 556 -16.64 25.74 37.85
CA ASP A 556 -15.36 26.21 38.44
C ASP A 556 -15.46 26.90 39.84
N PRO A 557 -14.38 27.44 40.51
CA PRO A 557 -12.99 27.65 40.03
C PRO A 557 -11.79 27.43 41.02
N TRP A 558 -10.59 27.35 40.41
CA TRP A 558 -9.24 27.89 40.76
C TRP A 558 -9.14 28.84 41.98
N PRO A 559 -7.99 28.92 42.73
CA PRO A 559 -6.66 29.17 42.11
C PRO A 559 -5.33 28.71 42.81
N ASN A 560 -4.23 29.00 42.10
CA ASN A 560 -2.83 29.22 42.53
C ASN A 560 -1.86 28.05 42.81
N ALA A 561 -1.11 27.70 41.76
CA ALA A 561 0.36 27.59 41.71
C ALA A 561 1.09 26.73 42.77
N THR A 562 1.16 25.42 42.53
CA THR A 562 2.23 24.51 43.02
C THR A 562 2.44 23.35 42.05
N GLU A 563 3.67 23.14 41.58
CA GLU A 563 4.19 22.11 40.63
C GLU A 563 3.49 21.92 39.27
N ALA A 564 2.20 22.26 39.13
CA ALA A 564 1.47 22.29 37.87
C ALA A 564 2.24 23.07 36.78
N GLU A 565 2.84 24.21 37.14
CA GLU A 565 3.60 25.10 36.26
C GLU A 565 4.83 24.47 35.58
N LEU A 566 5.30 23.30 36.05
CA LEU A 566 6.38 22.55 35.39
C LEU A 566 5.86 21.50 34.39
N ALA A 567 4.64 21.01 34.56
CA ALA A 567 3.99 20.08 33.66
C ALA A 567 3.13 20.81 32.60
N ASP A 568 2.55 21.93 32.96
CA ASP A 568 1.76 22.82 32.09
C ASP A 568 2.67 23.85 31.36
N ARG A 569 3.98 23.60 31.30
CA ARG A 569 4.97 24.51 30.67
C ARG A 569 4.97 24.36 29.16
N GLU A 570 4.41 25.36 28.47
CA GLU A 570 4.56 25.51 27.03
C GLU A 570 6.00 25.90 26.64
N TYR A 571 6.48 25.38 25.52
CA TYR A 571 7.78 25.69 24.92
C TYR A 571 7.57 26.20 23.49
N ASP A 572 8.44 27.09 23.02
CA ASP A 572 8.39 27.57 21.64
C ASP A 572 8.80 26.48 20.62
N PHE A 573 8.26 26.60 19.40
CA PHE A 573 8.74 25.84 18.25
C PHE A 573 10.01 26.47 17.68
N VAL A 574 11.07 25.66 17.53
CA VAL A 574 12.23 25.97 16.68
C VAL A 574 11.97 25.42 15.28
N GLU A 575 12.40 26.10 14.22
CA GLU A 575 12.12 25.69 12.84
C GLU A 575 13.33 25.73 11.90
N CYS A 576 13.31 24.86 10.89
CA CYS A 576 14.35 24.74 9.87
C CYS A 576 13.72 24.39 8.51
N ALA A 577 14.16 25.07 7.45
CA ALA A 577 13.75 24.78 6.07
C ALA A 577 14.82 23.96 5.35
N VAL A 578 14.43 22.82 4.77
CA VAL A 578 15.33 21.88 4.08
C VAL A 578 14.76 21.44 2.72
N SER A 579 15.63 21.18 1.75
CA SER A 579 15.27 20.56 0.46
C SER A 579 15.34 19.03 0.47
N GLU A 580 16.02 18.46 1.47
CA GLU A 580 16.19 17.02 1.64
C GLU A 580 14.98 16.40 2.34
N ARG A 581 14.96 15.06 2.46
CA ARG A 581 13.87 14.29 3.10
C ARG A 581 14.27 13.73 4.47
N GLU A 582 15.33 14.30 5.02
CA GLU A 582 15.95 13.93 6.28
C GLU A 582 16.48 15.19 6.96
N LEU A 583 16.42 15.24 8.29
CA LEU A 583 17.03 16.28 9.11
C LEU A 583 17.55 15.65 10.41
N GLN A 584 18.82 15.91 10.74
CA GLN A 584 19.32 15.69 12.09
C GLN A 584 19.15 16.96 12.93
N ILE A 585 18.24 16.92 13.88
CA ILE A 585 18.06 17.92 14.92
C ILE A 585 19.08 17.64 16.03
N SER A 586 19.77 18.68 16.51
CA SER A 586 20.87 18.56 17.49
C SER A 586 20.79 19.64 18.57
N GLY A 587 21.41 19.37 19.72
CA GLY A 587 21.37 20.27 20.89
C GLY A 587 20.09 20.13 21.74
N LEU A 588 19.43 18.98 21.63
CA LEU A 588 18.23 18.63 22.40
C LEU A 588 18.59 18.16 23.82
N GLN A 589 17.62 18.20 24.73
CA GLN A 589 17.79 17.70 26.10
C GLN A 589 17.81 16.17 26.15
N PRO A 590 18.64 15.55 27.02
CA PRO A 590 18.62 14.11 27.26
C PRO A 590 17.25 13.58 27.69
N PHE A 591 16.94 12.37 27.23
CA PHE A 591 15.71 11.62 27.56
C PHE A 591 14.39 12.37 27.44
N THR A 592 14.33 13.44 26.66
CA THR A 592 13.21 14.40 26.63
C THR A 592 12.35 14.15 25.39
N VAL A 593 11.02 14.30 25.53
CA VAL A 593 10.08 14.19 24.40
C VAL A 593 10.06 15.47 23.59
N TYR A 594 10.16 15.32 22.27
CA TYR A 594 9.94 16.39 21.30
C TYR A 594 8.77 16.05 20.39
N ARG A 595 7.87 17.01 20.22
CA ARG A 595 6.92 17.03 19.11
C ARG A 595 7.64 17.58 17.89
N ILE A 596 7.49 16.95 16.73
CA ILE A 596 8.11 17.33 15.47
C ILE A 596 7.02 17.42 14.41
N ASP A 597 6.80 18.62 13.87
CA ASP A 597 5.83 18.94 12.83
C ASP A 597 6.59 19.12 11.49
N VAL A 598 6.24 18.36 10.47
CA VAL A 598 6.84 18.45 9.13
C VAL A 598 5.79 18.92 8.13
N HIS A 599 6.06 20.07 7.49
CA HIS A 599 5.24 20.61 6.40
C HIS A 599 5.94 20.42 5.05
N ALA A 600 5.18 20.17 3.98
CA ALA A 600 5.64 20.28 2.60
C ALA A 600 5.25 21.65 2.03
N CYS A 601 6.21 22.40 1.49
CA CYS A 601 6.04 23.78 1.04
C CYS A 601 6.41 23.95 -0.43
N ASN A 602 5.62 24.72 -1.20
CA ASN A 602 5.85 24.94 -2.63
C ASN A 602 6.37 26.36 -2.90
N ASN A 603 7.60 26.45 -3.43
CA ASN A 603 8.26 27.72 -3.76
C ASN A 603 7.52 28.57 -4.81
N GLN A 604 6.64 28.00 -5.63
CA GLN A 604 5.91 28.75 -6.66
C GLN A 604 4.70 29.53 -6.11
N VAL A 605 4.22 29.20 -4.91
CA VAL A 605 3.06 29.84 -4.27
C VAL A 605 3.36 30.38 -2.88
N HIS A 606 4.54 30.11 -2.33
CA HIS A 606 4.96 30.43 -0.96
C HIS A 606 3.93 29.98 0.09
N ARG A 607 3.46 28.74 -0.05
CA ARG A 607 2.52 28.10 0.88
C ARG A 607 2.97 26.69 1.24
N CYS A 608 2.59 26.28 2.44
CA CYS A 608 2.89 25.00 3.04
C CYS A 608 1.60 24.20 3.29
N SER A 609 1.74 22.88 3.33
CA SER A 609 0.69 21.95 3.75
C SER A 609 0.34 22.13 5.23
N ALA A 610 -0.72 21.45 5.68
CA ALA A 610 -0.83 21.05 7.08
C ALA A 610 0.42 20.27 7.53
N ALA A 611 0.75 20.34 8.81
CA ALA A 611 1.81 19.52 9.38
C ALA A 611 1.37 18.05 9.42
N GLU A 612 2.28 17.14 9.05
CA GLU A 612 2.28 15.77 9.55
C GLU A 612 3.23 15.73 10.74
N PHE A 613 2.83 15.15 11.88
CA PHE A 613 3.56 15.29 13.14
C PHE A 613 3.85 13.96 13.84
N VAL A 614 4.98 13.91 14.55
CA VAL A 614 5.43 12.74 15.33
C VAL A 614 5.97 13.19 16.69
N PHE A 615 5.80 12.36 17.72
CA PHE A 615 6.47 12.51 19.01
C PHE A 615 7.65 11.54 19.10
N SER A 616 8.80 12.00 19.56
CA SER A 616 9.99 11.16 19.72
C SER A 616 10.80 11.57 20.96
N ARG A 617 11.28 10.59 21.73
CA ARG A 617 12.09 10.79 22.92
C ARG A 617 13.57 10.57 22.59
N THR A 618 14.42 11.52 22.96
CA THR A 618 15.88 11.36 22.86
C THR A 618 16.40 10.21 23.72
N LYS A 619 17.58 9.67 23.41
CA LYS A 619 18.24 8.67 24.25
C LYS A 619 18.54 9.21 25.66
N PRO A 620 18.59 8.33 26.68
CA PRO A 620 19.13 8.71 27.98
C PRO A 620 20.61 9.07 27.86
N ALA A 621 21.05 10.04 28.66
CA ALA A 621 22.47 10.26 28.90
C ALA A 621 22.97 9.28 29.95
N GLU A 622 24.19 8.78 29.77
CA GLU A 622 24.82 7.85 30.71
C GLU A 622 25.18 8.56 32.03
N LYS A 623 24.93 7.89 33.17
CA LYS A 623 25.35 8.30 34.53
C LYS A 623 24.80 9.63 35.04
N VAL A 624 23.90 10.31 34.31
CA VAL A 624 23.26 11.56 34.81
C VAL A 624 22.21 11.32 35.89
N ASP A 625 21.79 10.06 36.06
CA ASP A 625 20.91 9.59 37.15
C ASP A 625 21.70 9.12 38.38
N ASP A 626 23.03 9.07 38.30
CA ASP A 626 23.88 8.65 39.41
C ASP A 626 23.98 9.75 40.47
N ILE A 627 24.04 9.38 41.75
CA ILE A 627 24.10 10.34 42.87
C ILE A 627 25.45 11.09 42.82
N PRO A 628 25.47 12.43 42.63
CA PRO A 628 26.68 13.17 42.22
C PRO A 628 27.66 13.49 43.38
N GLY A 629 27.58 12.79 44.51
CA GLY A 629 28.41 13.05 45.68
C GLY A 629 28.26 12.02 46.80
N PRO A 630 29.03 12.15 47.90
CA PRO A 630 29.08 11.16 48.96
C PRO A 630 27.78 11.10 49.77
N VAL A 631 27.43 9.88 50.22
CA VAL A 631 26.37 9.66 51.21
C VAL A 631 26.93 9.97 52.60
N ILE A 632 26.32 10.93 53.29
CA ILE A 632 26.70 11.38 54.64
C ILE A 632 25.67 10.83 55.63
N TRP A 633 26.10 10.49 56.85
CA TRP A 633 25.21 9.96 57.88
C TRP A 633 25.31 10.77 59.19
N THR A 634 24.21 10.83 59.93
CA THR A 634 24.16 11.32 61.33
C THR A 634 23.35 10.35 62.18
N GLY A 635 23.90 9.89 63.31
CA GLY A 635 23.22 8.96 64.24
C GLY A 635 22.39 9.70 65.29
N GLU A 636 21.20 9.14 65.59
CA GLU A 636 20.23 9.63 66.58
C GLU A 636 19.70 8.43 67.37
N ASP A 637 20.28 8.15 68.54
CA ASP A 637 20.01 6.98 69.40
C ASP A 637 19.86 5.65 68.63
N ASP A 638 18.66 5.07 68.53
CA ASP A 638 18.36 3.80 67.84
C ASP A 638 18.11 3.98 66.30
N SER A 639 18.56 5.09 65.72
CA SER A 639 18.31 5.45 64.31
C SER A 639 19.48 6.18 63.64
N VAL A 640 19.51 6.16 62.30
CA VAL A 640 20.54 6.82 61.48
C VAL A 640 19.88 7.55 60.31
N PHE A 641 20.20 8.84 60.18
CA PHE A 641 19.74 9.69 59.09
C PHE A 641 20.79 9.77 57.99
N LEU A 642 20.47 9.28 56.79
CA LEU A 642 21.32 9.33 55.59
C LEU A 642 20.96 10.54 54.73
N ARG A 643 21.97 11.22 54.19
CA ARG A 643 21.85 12.40 53.30
C ARG A 643 22.70 12.19 52.05
N TRP A 644 22.18 12.59 50.90
CA TRP A 644 22.87 12.53 49.61
C TRP A 644 22.36 13.64 48.69
N PRO A 645 23.16 14.13 47.73
CA PRO A 645 22.72 15.14 46.77
C PRO A 645 21.76 14.57 45.71
N GLU A 646 20.87 15.43 45.21
CA GLU A 646 19.97 15.13 44.09
C GLU A 646 20.75 15.24 42.75
N PRO A 647 20.58 14.31 41.79
CA PRO A 647 21.15 14.46 40.45
C PRO A 647 20.64 15.75 39.78
N SER A 648 21.55 16.57 39.26
CA SER A 648 21.24 17.94 38.82
C SER A 648 20.53 18.03 37.46
N SER A 649 20.62 16.99 36.64
CA SER A 649 20.05 16.93 35.28
C SER A 649 19.74 15.47 34.91
N PRO A 650 18.81 14.82 35.63
CA PRO A 650 18.48 13.41 35.42
C PRO A 650 17.83 13.18 34.05
N ASN A 651 17.72 11.91 33.65
CA ASN A 651 16.95 11.50 32.49
C ASN A 651 15.45 11.73 32.76
N ALA A 652 14.99 12.91 32.36
CA ALA A 652 13.69 13.52 32.63
C ALA A 652 13.35 13.74 34.11
N LEU A 653 13.18 12.69 34.92
CA LEU A 653 12.65 12.80 36.29
C LEU A 653 13.13 11.67 37.20
N ILE A 654 13.68 12.00 38.38
CA ILE A 654 13.89 11.03 39.48
C ILE A 654 12.55 10.78 40.20
N LEU A 655 12.13 9.53 40.24
CA LEU A 655 10.84 9.07 40.80
C LEU A 655 10.97 8.62 42.26
N MET A 656 12.08 7.98 42.60
CA MET A 656 12.37 7.42 43.92
C MET A 656 13.87 7.15 44.09
N TYR A 657 14.29 6.93 45.33
CA TYR A 657 15.60 6.39 45.69
C TYR A 657 15.42 5.07 46.44
N GLU A 658 16.37 4.15 46.28
CA GLU A 658 16.47 2.94 47.09
C GLU A 658 17.71 2.99 47.98
N ILE A 659 17.58 2.53 49.22
CA ILE A 659 18.67 2.34 50.15
C ILE A 659 18.81 0.84 50.42
N LYS A 660 19.99 0.28 50.14
CA LYS A 660 20.39 -1.06 50.61
C LYS A 660 21.27 -0.90 51.84
N PHE A 661 20.99 -1.64 52.91
CA PHE A 661 21.81 -1.63 54.12
C PHE A 661 21.89 -3.02 54.79
N ARG A 662 23.02 -3.34 55.42
CA ARG A 662 23.24 -4.62 56.11
C ARG A 662 24.08 -4.44 57.37
N LEU A 663 23.86 -5.30 58.36
CA LEU A 663 24.64 -5.35 59.61
C LEU A 663 25.71 -6.44 59.49
N GLY A 664 26.98 -6.07 59.37
CA GLY A 664 28.08 -7.02 59.17
C GLY A 664 27.86 -7.99 57.99
N THR A 665 27.56 -9.25 58.30
CA THR A 665 27.26 -10.33 57.34
C THR A 665 25.78 -10.76 57.31
N GLU A 666 24.87 -9.99 57.92
CA GLU A 666 23.42 -10.18 57.76
C GLU A 666 22.95 -9.97 56.31
N PRO A 667 21.80 -10.56 55.91
CA PRO A 667 21.17 -10.26 54.63
C PRO A 667 20.85 -8.76 54.46
N GLU A 668 20.87 -8.30 53.21
CA GLU A 668 20.57 -6.91 52.88
C GLU A 668 19.10 -6.57 53.14
N LYS A 669 18.88 -5.46 53.85
CA LYS A 669 17.60 -4.80 54.09
C LYS A 669 17.46 -3.66 53.08
N HIS A 670 16.23 -3.40 52.66
CA HIS A 670 15.89 -2.45 51.61
C HIS A 670 14.90 -1.41 52.17
N GLU A 671 15.19 -0.12 51.97
CA GLU A 671 14.28 0.99 52.25
C GLU A 671 14.00 1.76 50.94
N CYS A 672 12.76 2.20 50.72
CA CYS A 672 12.38 2.99 49.55
C CYS A 672 12.01 4.42 49.97
N VAL A 673 12.57 5.41 49.28
CA VAL A 673 12.40 6.84 49.58
C VAL A 673 11.80 7.53 48.37
N SER A 674 10.55 7.98 48.47
CA SER A 674 9.86 8.62 47.34
C SER A 674 10.45 10.00 47.03
N ARG A 675 10.22 10.50 45.80
CA ARG A 675 10.55 11.87 45.38
C ARG A 675 10.04 12.93 46.37
N GLN A 676 8.80 12.77 46.86
CA GLN A 676 8.17 13.69 47.80
C GLN A 676 8.87 13.66 49.16
N LEU A 677 9.05 12.47 49.74
CA LEU A 677 9.74 12.26 51.02
C LEU A 677 11.18 12.79 51.01
N TYR A 678 11.91 12.53 49.92
CA TYR A 678 13.27 13.02 49.75
C TYR A 678 13.34 14.55 49.63
N ARG A 679 12.35 15.20 49.01
CA ARG A 679 12.31 16.68 48.92
C ARG A 679 12.05 17.35 50.26
N GLU A 680 11.17 16.77 51.08
CA GLU A 680 10.91 17.23 52.45
C GLU A 680 12.15 17.09 53.35
N GLN A 681 12.84 15.93 53.28
CA GLN A 681 13.84 15.54 54.28
C GLN A 681 15.30 15.67 53.80
N ARG A 682 15.54 15.82 52.49
CA ARG A 682 16.87 15.84 51.84
C ARG A 682 17.77 14.67 52.25
N GLY A 683 17.14 13.50 52.35
CA GLY A 683 17.70 12.28 52.89
C GLY A 683 16.59 11.31 53.30
N ALA A 684 16.91 10.36 54.18
CA ALA A 684 15.94 9.50 54.85
C ALA A 684 16.47 8.96 56.19
N ARG A 685 15.55 8.63 57.10
CA ARG A 685 15.85 8.07 58.42
C ARG A 685 15.63 6.56 58.45
N LEU A 686 16.71 5.80 58.63
CA LEU A 686 16.65 4.38 58.99
C LEU A 686 16.42 4.26 60.50
N SER A 687 15.34 3.62 60.93
CA SER A 687 14.97 3.44 62.34
C SER A 687 14.90 1.97 62.74
N ASN A 688 14.78 1.70 64.05
CA ASN A 688 14.77 0.35 64.63
C ASN A 688 16.01 -0.48 64.25
N LEU A 689 17.18 0.17 64.23
CA LEU A 689 18.45 -0.50 63.97
C LEU A 689 18.98 -1.12 65.26
N GLY A 690 19.60 -2.31 65.16
CA GLY A 690 20.32 -2.92 66.27
C GLY A 690 21.71 -2.30 66.45
N PRO A 691 22.34 -2.40 67.62
CA PRO A 691 23.70 -1.89 67.80
C PRO A 691 24.71 -2.71 66.97
N GLY A 692 25.61 -2.02 66.25
CA GLY A 692 26.63 -2.69 65.42
C GLY A 692 27.07 -1.90 64.17
N ASN A 693 27.98 -2.51 63.41
CA ASN A 693 28.55 -1.94 62.17
C ASN A 693 27.66 -2.23 60.96
N TYR A 694 27.10 -1.17 60.38
CA TYR A 694 26.34 -1.24 59.13
C TYR A 694 27.16 -0.75 57.94
N SER A 695 26.86 -1.30 56.76
CA SER A 695 27.24 -0.72 55.47
C SER A 695 25.99 -0.45 54.64
N ALA A 696 25.85 0.74 54.07
CA ALA A 696 24.73 1.13 53.23
C ALA A 696 25.17 1.71 51.87
N ARG A 697 24.30 1.57 50.86
CA ARG A 697 24.42 2.19 49.53
C ARG A 697 23.08 2.77 49.12
N VAL A 698 23.10 3.82 48.32
CA VAL A 698 21.89 4.44 47.75
C VAL A 698 21.96 4.37 46.22
N ARG A 699 20.81 4.30 45.54
CA ARG A 699 20.67 4.60 44.11
C ARG A 699 19.44 5.46 43.87
N ALA A 700 19.44 6.24 42.78
CA ALA A 700 18.24 6.91 42.28
C ALA A 700 17.61 6.09 41.14
N THR A 701 16.30 6.27 40.93
CA THR A 701 15.57 5.67 39.80
C THR A 701 14.87 6.79 39.02
N SER A 702 15.20 6.89 37.73
CA SER A 702 14.63 7.84 36.77
C SER A 702 13.54 7.22 35.91
N LEU A 703 12.92 8.02 35.03
CA LEU A 703 12.03 7.53 33.98
C LEU A 703 12.75 6.67 32.92
N ALA A 704 14.09 6.74 32.83
CA ALA A 704 14.90 5.88 31.96
C ALA A 704 15.30 4.56 32.63
N GLY A 705 15.35 4.50 33.97
CA GLY A 705 15.64 3.30 34.73
C GLY A 705 16.43 3.55 36.00
N ASN A 706 17.17 2.53 36.45
CA ASN A 706 17.96 2.61 37.67
C ASN A 706 19.35 3.22 37.41
N GLY A 707 19.73 4.24 38.19
CA GLY A 707 21.10 4.71 38.26
C GLY A 707 22.03 3.74 39.02
N SER A 708 23.33 4.04 38.99
CA SER A 708 24.36 3.29 39.71
C SER A 708 24.15 3.34 41.23
N TRP A 709 24.57 2.27 41.92
CA TRP A 709 24.72 2.28 43.37
C TRP A 709 25.92 3.14 43.78
N THR A 710 25.77 3.94 44.83
CA THR A 710 26.91 4.62 45.46
C THR A 710 27.91 3.62 46.03
N GLU A 711 29.13 4.10 46.28
CA GLU A 711 30.07 3.41 47.17
C GLU A 711 29.47 3.19 48.57
N PRO A 712 29.89 2.11 49.29
CA PRO A 712 29.30 1.74 50.57
C PRO A 712 29.75 2.67 51.69
N VAL A 713 28.84 3.50 52.20
CA VAL A 713 29.06 4.24 53.45
C VAL A 713 28.95 3.29 54.64
N SER A 714 29.89 3.37 55.58
CA SER A 714 29.89 2.55 56.80
C SER A 714 29.61 3.41 58.02
N PHE A 715 28.76 2.92 58.93
CA PHE A 715 28.36 3.61 60.15
C PHE A 715 28.11 2.64 61.31
N TYR A 716 28.14 3.14 62.54
CA TYR A 716 27.95 2.33 63.75
C TYR A 716 26.76 2.83 64.55
N VAL A 717 25.86 1.91 64.92
CA VAL A 717 24.72 2.17 65.80
C VAL A 717 25.10 1.81 67.23
N VAL A 718 24.84 2.71 68.17
CA VAL A 718 25.24 2.59 69.59
C VAL A 718 24.14 1.88 70.38
N GLN A 719 24.50 1.12 71.42
CA GLN A 719 23.54 0.43 72.27
C GLN A 719 22.88 1.39 73.26
N ALA A 720 21.56 1.60 73.14
CA ALA A 720 20.81 2.50 74.00
C ALA A 720 20.89 2.13 75.51
N GLN A 721 21.35 3.09 76.32
CA GLN A 721 21.37 2.94 77.78
C GLN A 721 19.99 3.24 78.38
N ARG A 722 19.30 2.21 78.87
CA ARG A 722 18.04 2.36 79.61
C ARG A 722 18.22 3.22 80.86
N LYS A 723 17.73 4.46 80.84
CA LYS A 723 17.58 5.30 82.04
C LYS A 723 16.54 4.65 82.97
N ILE A 724 16.97 4.23 84.16
CA ILE A 724 16.07 3.71 85.21
C ILE A 724 15.42 4.91 85.93
N SER A 725 14.10 4.98 85.89
CA SER A 725 13.32 6.00 86.60
C SER A 725 13.09 5.59 88.06
N SER A 726 13.77 6.27 88.99
CA SER A 726 13.55 6.09 90.44
C SER A 726 12.31 6.86 90.91
N SER A 727 11.23 6.16 91.23
CA SER A 727 10.01 6.72 91.82
C SER A 727 10.08 6.78 93.35
N SER A 728 9.68 7.91 93.95
CA SER A 728 9.46 8.06 95.41
C SER A 728 8.20 8.93 95.67
N PRO A 729 7.31 8.61 96.63
CA PRO A 729 5.93 9.11 96.60
C PRO A 729 5.54 10.17 97.64
N SER A 730 4.45 10.90 97.30
CA SER A 730 3.37 11.44 98.17
C SER A 730 3.66 12.42 99.33
N SER A 731 3.03 13.60 99.24
CA SER A 731 2.08 14.12 100.26
C SER A 731 1.18 15.23 99.65
N SER A 732 0.11 15.67 100.31
CA SER A 732 -0.98 16.45 99.67
C SER A 732 -1.78 17.41 100.57
N SER A 733 -2.02 18.65 100.10
CA SER A 733 -3.08 19.60 100.52
C SER A 733 -3.18 20.74 99.48
N SER A 734 -4.32 21.05 98.84
CA SER A 734 -5.47 21.85 99.32
C SER A 734 -5.09 23.27 99.77
N SER A 735 -5.71 24.39 99.34
CA SER A 735 -6.74 24.71 98.32
C SER A 735 -6.74 26.27 98.09
N THR A 736 -7.48 26.92 97.18
CA THR A 736 -8.86 27.49 97.40
C THR A 736 -9.13 28.70 96.45
N ILE A 737 -10.25 28.74 95.70
CA ILE A 737 -11.00 29.94 95.14
C ILE A 737 -10.31 30.91 94.12
N GLN A 738 -10.98 31.67 93.22
CA GLN A 738 -12.21 31.50 92.37
C GLN A 738 -12.40 32.72 91.40
N HIS A 739 -13.05 32.51 90.24
CA HIS A 739 -13.71 33.45 89.29
C HIS A 739 -13.15 34.87 88.93
N TYR A 740 -13.22 35.22 87.63
CA TYR A 740 -14.17 36.23 87.11
C TYR A 740 -14.50 36.00 85.61
N ILE A 741 -15.51 36.69 85.06
CA ILE A 741 -16.11 36.45 83.72
C ILE A 741 -16.45 37.78 83.01
N THR A 742 -16.09 37.92 81.72
CA THR A 742 -16.80 38.64 80.60
C THR A 742 -16.06 38.31 79.27
N LEU A 743 -16.69 37.92 78.14
CA LEU A 743 -17.55 38.65 77.17
C LEU A 743 -16.87 39.89 76.49
N SER A 744 -17.03 40.19 75.19
CA SER A 744 -17.50 39.44 73.97
C SER A 744 -17.32 40.34 72.71
N LEU A 745 -17.90 39.94 71.56
CA LEU A 745 -18.03 40.60 70.22
C LEU A 745 -16.88 40.32 69.24
N MET A 746 -17.10 39.61 68.11
CA MET A 746 -17.86 39.93 66.87
C MET A 746 -17.10 40.88 65.90
N GLY A 747 -17.05 40.62 64.59
CA GLY A 747 -17.58 39.46 63.83
C GLY A 747 -17.53 39.66 62.31
N ASN A 748 -17.93 38.62 61.57
CA ASN A 748 -17.92 38.47 60.09
C ASN A 748 -16.54 38.43 59.43
#